data_AF-F3B6Z0-F1
#
_entry.id   AF-F3B6Z0-F1
#
_cell.length_a   1.000
_cell.length_b   1.000
_cell.length_c   1.000
_cell.angle_alpha   90.00
_cell.angle_beta   90.00
_cell.angle_gamma   90.00
#
_symmetry.space_group_name_H-M   'P 1'
#
loop_
_entity.id
_entity.type
_entity.pdbx_description
1 polymer ?
#
loop_
_entity_poly.entity_id
_entity_poly.type
_entity_poly.pdbx_seq_one_letter_code
_entity_poly.pdbx_strand_id
1 'polypeptide(L)'
;MSLLELSKKYGKDEYRLLKENPGLENLSFFSSLSLGNTEWIDIQGKTLFLGSQIAILDDLCKKSKVYIYEESKEKSESVQAVFGNSIEYISDLKSIDFNGFDTVIAYGAEMVSRLMENEKPETKMVLIFDNKYGMNYFEEDFGDKNPLSVNTVRQWLKEGYSTYYPYPNYRYVYKLFSDKEMPGEGELAQIKAYDYPRFALKDIGERFSQAAKTGDFDTFANSYILVCGGSEENIYIKYNRTRLPKYQIKTEIRRREGEKYALKSALKKDGIPHILGMYDRAKLIKNDNVTVLEGTFKNAGEINFPFVNGKSLNRLCADSIKKDIDSFIEGIKGYLEQIVDNDAINLDAIFDNFIFDGEKFIVIDCEWIFDESMDFIKDRELFIKYRALHSFYQNNASKIQENFGLVEEEFLEKFGIDDIDAFDFMERRFQEYIHGDYQEVYLDNYFVETVSRDTLNEGLKALEELPHAKNKITELSEINKDRELAIKEMTRLRTLTDNHVNNLGIIIDNLRHENEELAKTLNVYNSNLSIPFRIRRKLSTIYNKKYPKGSMERKRLNYRLMSIFHPIKYFKLTHSEQGKNLIEGEFKIGDLYREKGRIEFPYVENPKVSIIIPVYNQIHYTYACLVSILENTVGFDYEIIIADDVSTDATKEIDKFVRGLVIARNESNQGFLKNCNNAAKKARGEYIFFLNNDTTVKENWLPPLIKLLESDRSIGMVGSKLIYPDGRLQEAGGIIWSDGSGWNYGRCDDPNKPEYNYVRDVDYISGAAIMLSRKLWEEIGGFDERYAPAYCEDSDLAFEVRKRGLRVVYQPLSVVIHFEGVSNGTDVNGTGLKRYQVENNKKLQEKWSEEFKNQYDNVGVPNAFRARERSRGKKVILFVDHYVPTFDKDAGSKTTFQYIKMFIERGYVVKFLPDNFAKSEPYTEILEQMGVEVLYGNEMRTNIFEWIENNQSNIDIVYLNRPHIATKYIDFIKEKTDIKVIYYGHDLHFLRERREYELTGDVERKNASAYWKSMELDLMRKASISYYPSNIEVDYIHTFDKKINAKAITAYVFERFNHIDYNPDIREGVLFVGGFSHPPNADALKYFLDNMWEKIYAQIKVPFYIVGSNATDEIKALHNEERGIIFKGFVSEEELKELYEKVRLVVVPLRYGAGVKGKVIEALYYRDPVITTAVGAEGIDNSHNQMLVADEPDDFITGCVRLYNDKEALKDMSRAAGEYVENKHSVEAVWEIIREDF
;
A
#
# COMPACT_ATOMS: atom_id res chain seq x y z
N MET A 1 -12.66 -12.75 -4.45
CA MET A 1 -13.83 -12.73 -5.36
C MET A 1 -13.60 -13.80 -6.40
N SER A 2 -14.65 -14.54 -6.76
CA SER A 2 -14.61 -15.52 -7.86
C SER A 2 -14.49 -14.82 -9.22
N LEU A 3 -14.14 -15.56 -10.28
CA LEU A 3 -14.09 -14.99 -11.63
C LEU A 3 -15.45 -14.42 -12.05
N LEU A 4 -16.55 -15.07 -11.62
CA LEU A 4 -17.91 -14.64 -11.92
C LEU A 4 -18.27 -13.30 -11.25
N GLU A 5 -17.88 -13.13 -9.99
CA GLU A 5 -18.10 -11.87 -9.26
C GLU A 5 -17.31 -10.73 -9.89
N LEU A 6 -16.05 -10.99 -10.26
CA LEU A 6 -15.20 -10.02 -10.96
C LEU A 6 -15.80 -9.64 -12.32
N SER A 7 -16.23 -10.63 -13.12
CA SER A 7 -16.90 -10.40 -14.41
C SER A 7 -18.16 -9.55 -14.27
N LYS A 8 -19.01 -9.81 -13.26
CA LYS A 8 -20.22 -9.01 -13.01
C LYS A 8 -19.91 -7.58 -12.57
N LYS A 9 -18.85 -7.40 -11.77
CA LYS A 9 -18.49 -6.11 -11.19
C LYS A 9 -17.83 -5.17 -12.21
N TYR A 10 -16.87 -5.68 -12.99
CA TYR A 10 -16.04 -4.85 -13.86
C TYR A 10 -16.36 -4.99 -15.35
N GLY A 11 -17.07 -6.06 -15.75
CA GLY A 11 -17.37 -6.31 -17.16
C GLY A 11 -16.11 -6.37 -18.02
N LYS A 12 -15.94 -5.40 -18.93
CA LYS A 12 -14.80 -5.28 -19.84
C LYS A 12 -13.71 -4.30 -19.35
N ASP A 13 -13.85 -3.73 -18.15
CA ASP A 13 -12.87 -2.80 -17.57
C ASP A 13 -11.69 -3.55 -16.93
N GLU A 14 -10.84 -4.12 -17.78
CA GLU A 14 -9.69 -4.94 -17.36
C GLU A 14 -8.68 -4.17 -16.50
N TYR A 15 -8.43 -2.88 -16.79
CA TYR A 15 -7.39 -2.11 -16.12
C TYR A 15 -7.79 -1.87 -14.66
N ARG A 16 -9.03 -1.44 -14.43
CA ARG A 16 -9.56 -1.26 -13.07
C ARG A 16 -9.64 -2.59 -12.32
N LEU A 17 -10.05 -3.66 -12.99
CA LEU A 17 -10.10 -5.00 -12.40
C LEU A 17 -8.72 -5.43 -11.89
N LEU A 18 -7.69 -5.36 -12.75
CA LEU A 18 -6.33 -5.81 -12.43
C LEU A 18 -5.65 -4.89 -11.42
N LYS A 19 -5.95 -3.59 -11.42
CA LYS A 19 -5.47 -2.64 -10.41
C LYS A 19 -6.06 -2.90 -9.03
N GLU A 20 -7.37 -3.17 -8.95
CA GLU A 20 -8.05 -3.44 -7.68
C GLU A 20 -7.84 -4.89 -7.19
N ASN A 21 -7.51 -5.83 -8.08
CA ASN A 21 -7.44 -7.28 -7.79
C ASN A 21 -6.25 -7.95 -8.49
N PRO A 22 -5.01 -7.57 -8.16
CA PRO A 22 -3.82 -8.15 -8.77
C PRO A 22 -3.73 -9.64 -8.42
N GLY A 23 -3.65 -10.49 -9.45
CA GLY A 23 -3.61 -11.94 -9.30
C GLY A 23 -3.37 -12.61 -10.65
N LEU A 24 -2.49 -13.61 -10.69
CA LEU A 24 -2.06 -14.25 -11.94
C LEU A 24 -3.24 -14.90 -12.69
N GLU A 25 -4.18 -15.49 -11.97
CA GLU A 25 -5.41 -16.06 -12.55
C GLU A 25 -6.31 -14.98 -13.18
N ASN A 26 -6.47 -13.84 -12.50
CA ASN A 26 -7.24 -12.69 -13.01
C ASN A 26 -6.56 -12.09 -14.25
N LEU A 27 -5.24 -11.92 -14.19
CA LEU A 27 -4.45 -11.47 -15.33
C LEU A 27 -4.58 -12.44 -16.50
N SER A 28 -4.45 -13.74 -16.26
CA SER A 28 -4.55 -14.76 -17.30
C SER A 28 -5.96 -14.84 -17.90
N PHE A 29 -7.02 -14.47 -17.18
CA PHE A 29 -8.42 -14.56 -17.64
C PHE A 29 -8.95 -13.27 -18.31
N PHE A 30 -8.57 -12.11 -17.78
CA PHE A 30 -9.11 -10.81 -18.19
C PHE A 30 -8.19 -9.99 -19.10
N SER A 31 -6.88 -10.23 -19.07
CA SER A 31 -5.90 -9.27 -19.62
C SER A 31 -5.77 -9.27 -21.14
N SER A 32 -5.71 -8.06 -21.70
CA SER A 32 -5.37 -7.78 -23.09
C SER A 32 -3.96 -8.17 -23.49
N LEU A 33 -3.08 -8.55 -22.55
CA LEU A 33 -1.75 -9.10 -22.85
C LEU A 33 -1.81 -10.39 -23.68
N SER A 34 -2.89 -11.17 -23.54
CA SER A 34 -3.13 -12.40 -24.30
C SER A 34 -3.71 -12.16 -25.71
N LEU A 35 -4.12 -10.93 -26.06
CA LEU A 35 -4.67 -10.61 -27.39
C LEU A 35 -3.67 -10.84 -28.52
N GLY A 36 -2.37 -10.73 -28.22
CA GLY A 36 -1.31 -11.01 -29.19
C GLY A 36 -1.36 -12.43 -29.77
N ASN A 37 -2.15 -13.33 -29.19
CA ASN A 37 -2.33 -14.67 -29.74
C ASN A 37 -3.23 -14.72 -30.99
N THR A 38 -4.22 -13.84 -31.10
CA THR A 38 -5.28 -13.96 -32.13
C THR A 38 -5.50 -12.69 -32.94
N GLU A 39 -5.12 -11.52 -32.43
CA GLU A 39 -5.56 -10.24 -33.03
C GLU A 39 -5.03 -10.00 -34.45
N TRP A 40 -3.91 -10.61 -34.80
CA TRP A 40 -3.22 -10.48 -36.09
C TRP A 40 -3.68 -11.53 -37.12
N ILE A 41 -4.50 -12.50 -36.70
CA ILE A 41 -5.05 -13.53 -37.57
C ILE A 41 -6.28 -12.98 -38.29
N ASP A 42 -6.36 -13.23 -39.59
CA ASP A 42 -7.55 -12.88 -40.37
C ASP A 42 -8.70 -13.83 -40.00
N ILE A 43 -9.74 -13.30 -39.35
CA ILE A 43 -10.87 -14.09 -38.84
C ILE A 43 -12.14 -13.46 -39.39
N GLN A 44 -12.94 -14.27 -40.08
CA GLN A 44 -14.18 -13.83 -40.73
C GLN A 44 -15.27 -14.91 -40.57
N GLY A 45 -16.52 -14.53 -40.76
CA GLY A 45 -17.64 -15.47 -40.76
C GLY A 45 -18.06 -15.95 -39.37
N LYS A 46 -18.16 -17.26 -39.16
CA LYS A 46 -18.47 -17.93 -37.89
C LYS A 46 -17.21 -18.48 -37.24
N THR A 47 -16.96 -18.10 -35.99
CA THR A 47 -15.80 -18.59 -35.23
C THR A 47 -16.26 -19.41 -34.04
N LEU A 48 -15.70 -20.60 -33.89
CA LEU A 48 -15.81 -21.42 -32.68
C LEU A 48 -14.58 -21.18 -31.81
N PHE A 49 -14.77 -20.71 -30.58
CA PHE A 49 -13.73 -20.52 -29.59
C PHE A 49 -13.88 -21.56 -28.46
N LEU A 50 -12.91 -22.46 -28.34
CA LEU A 50 -12.81 -23.43 -27.25
C LEU A 50 -11.89 -22.84 -26.18
N GLY A 51 -12.48 -22.36 -25.07
CA GLY A 51 -11.81 -21.62 -24.00
C GLY A 51 -12.63 -20.41 -23.54
N SER A 52 -12.07 -19.57 -22.67
CA SER A 52 -12.84 -18.54 -21.94
C SER A 52 -12.17 -17.17 -21.78
N GLN A 53 -11.18 -16.84 -22.61
CA GLN A 53 -10.42 -15.60 -22.46
C GLN A 53 -11.19 -14.33 -22.85
N ILE A 54 -11.41 -13.43 -21.89
CA ILE A 54 -12.30 -12.27 -22.04
C ILE A 54 -11.80 -11.30 -23.11
N ALA A 55 -10.52 -10.93 -23.07
CA ALA A 55 -9.97 -9.99 -24.05
C ALA A 55 -10.05 -10.56 -25.48
N ILE A 56 -9.68 -11.83 -25.68
CA ILE A 56 -9.73 -12.52 -26.98
C ILE A 56 -11.18 -12.55 -27.49
N LEU A 57 -12.13 -12.94 -26.66
CA LEU A 57 -13.55 -12.95 -27.02
C LEU A 57 -14.05 -11.56 -27.43
N ASP A 58 -13.61 -10.49 -26.77
CA ASP A 58 -13.97 -9.12 -27.14
C ASP A 58 -13.42 -8.70 -28.50
N ASP A 59 -12.22 -9.15 -28.87
CA ASP A 59 -11.67 -8.93 -30.22
C ASP A 59 -12.41 -9.77 -31.28
N LEU A 60 -12.66 -11.05 -31.00
CA LEU A 60 -13.35 -11.95 -31.92
C LEU A 60 -14.78 -11.47 -32.23
N CYS A 61 -15.51 -10.97 -31.22
CA CYS A 61 -16.85 -10.41 -31.41
C CYS A 61 -16.88 -9.22 -32.39
N LYS A 62 -15.76 -8.52 -32.58
CA LYS A 62 -15.64 -7.41 -33.54
C LYS A 62 -15.37 -7.89 -34.97
N LYS A 63 -14.90 -9.13 -35.14
CA LYS A 63 -14.44 -9.71 -36.41
C LYS A 63 -15.41 -10.73 -37.00
N SER A 64 -16.11 -11.49 -36.16
CA SER A 64 -16.92 -12.64 -36.57
C SER A 64 -18.11 -12.88 -35.64
N LYS A 65 -19.02 -13.78 -36.05
CA LYS A 65 -20.03 -14.32 -35.15
C LYS A 65 -19.40 -15.43 -34.29
N VAL A 66 -19.28 -15.18 -32.99
CA VAL A 66 -18.56 -16.06 -32.06
C VAL A 66 -19.49 -17.07 -31.40
N TYR A 67 -19.05 -18.31 -31.38
CA TYR A 67 -19.61 -19.42 -30.63
C TYR A 67 -18.55 -19.90 -29.65
N ILE A 68 -18.93 -20.17 -28.40
CA ILE A 68 -17.99 -20.55 -27.35
C ILE A 68 -18.34 -21.91 -26.75
N TYR A 69 -17.30 -22.68 -26.45
CA TYR A 69 -17.38 -23.86 -25.59
C TYR A 69 -16.34 -23.74 -24.47
N GLU A 70 -16.79 -23.93 -23.24
CA GLU A 70 -15.95 -23.92 -22.04
C GLU A 70 -16.48 -24.99 -21.07
N GLU A 71 -15.62 -25.89 -20.63
CA GLU A 71 -15.97 -27.00 -19.73
C GLU A 71 -16.21 -26.52 -18.30
N SER A 72 -15.44 -25.51 -17.86
CA SER A 72 -15.60 -24.95 -16.52
C SER A 72 -16.87 -24.09 -16.45
N LYS A 73 -17.83 -24.56 -15.65
CA LYS A 73 -19.08 -23.84 -15.38
C LYS A 73 -18.81 -22.41 -14.90
N GLU A 74 -17.85 -22.22 -14.01
CA GLU A 74 -17.51 -20.89 -13.48
C GLU A 74 -16.99 -19.96 -14.58
N LYS A 75 -16.07 -20.42 -15.42
CA LYS A 75 -15.52 -19.62 -16.52
C LYS A 75 -16.58 -19.32 -17.58
N SER A 76 -17.43 -20.29 -17.89
CA SER A 76 -18.56 -20.12 -18.81
C SER A 76 -19.57 -19.08 -18.31
N GLU A 77 -19.98 -19.17 -17.03
CA GLU A 77 -20.85 -18.17 -16.40
C GLU A 77 -20.18 -16.79 -16.33
N SER A 78 -18.86 -16.74 -16.12
CA SER A 78 -18.08 -15.50 -16.08
C SER A 78 -18.03 -14.82 -17.45
N VAL A 79 -17.86 -15.59 -18.52
CA VAL A 79 -17.98 -15.08 -19.90
C VAL A 79 -19.42 -14.60 -20.14
N GLN A 80 -20.42 -15.39 -19.72
CA GLN A 80 -21.83 -15.02 -19.89
C GLN A 80 -22.18 -13.71 -19.19
N ALA A 81 -21.59 -13.45 -18.03
CA ALA A 81 -21.76 -12.19 -17.32
C ALA A 81 -21.19 -10.98 -18.09
N VAL A 82 -20.12 -11.15 -18.87
CA VAL A 82 -19.48 -10.06 -19.63
C VAL A 82 -20.13 -9.83 -20.99
N PHE A 83 -20.46 -10.91 -21.72
CA PHE A 83 -20.91 -10.85 -23.11
C PHE A 83 -22.41 -11.04 -23.28
N GLY A 84 -23.11 -11.64 -22.31
CA GLY A 84 -24.54 -11.92 -22.41
C GLY A 84 -24.87 -12.62 -23.73
N ASN A 85 -25.82 -12.08 -24.49
CA ASN A 85 -26.26 -12.65 -25.78
C ASN A 85 -25.40 -12.23 -26.99
N SER A 86 -24.25 -11.57 -26.80
CA SER A 86 -23.40 -11.16 -27.92
C SER A 86 -22.61 -12.33 -28.55
N ILE A 87 -22.56 -13.47 -27.86
CA ILE A 87 -21.94 -14.71 -28.32
C ILE A 87 -22.90 -15.88 -28.08
N GLU A 88 -22.72 -16.96 -28.83
CA GLU A 88 -23.56 -18.17 -28.74
C GLU A 88 -22.84 -19.23 -27.88
N TYR A 89 -23.51 -19.77 -26.87
CA TYR A 89 -22.90 -20.73 -25.93
C TYR A 89 -23.25 -22.16 -26.33
N ILE A 90 -22.24 -23.00 -26.48
CA ILE A 90 -22.38 -24.41 -26.77
C ILE A 90 -22.18 -25.22 -25.49
N SER A 91 -23.10 -26.13 -25.20
CA SER A 91 -23.10 -26.94 -23.98
C SER A 91 -22.51 -28.35 -24.16
N ASP A 92 -22.45 -28.85 -25.40
CA ASP A 92 -21.92 -30.20 -25.70
C ASP A 92 -21.01 -30.20 -26.93
N LEU A 93 -19.72 -30.42 -26.69
CA LEU A 93 -18.68 -30.49 -27.72
C LEU A 93 -18.91 -31.64 -28.72
N LYS A 94 -19.50 -32.76 -28.28
CA LYS A 94 -19.71 -33.94 -29.15
C LYS A 94 -20.79 -33.73 -30.22
N SER A 95 -21.64 -32.73 -30.02
CA SER A 95 -22.72 -32.39 -30.94
C SER A 95 -22.30 -31.40 -32.04
N ILE A 96 -21.06 -30.90 -31.98
CA ILE A 96 -20.57 -29.85 -32.87
C ILE A 96 -20.08 -30.45 -34.19
N ASP A 97 -20.65 -29.97 -35.29
CA ASP A 97 -20.02 -30.11 -36.61
C ASP A 97 -18.96 -29.01 -36.77
N PHE A 98 -17.69 -29.34 -36.54
CA PHE A 98 -16.58 -28.39 -36.65
C PHE A 98 -16.45 -27.79 -38.05
N ASN A 99 -16.90 -28.48 -39.11
CA ASN A 99 -16.87 -27.98 -40.49
C ASN A 99 -17.98 -26.94 -40.76
N GLY A 100 -18.91 -26.74 -39.82
CA GLY A 100 -19.92 -25.69 -39.89
C GLY A 100 -19.42 -24.29 -39.53
N PHE A 101 -18.15 -24.16 -39.13
CA PHE A 101 -17.49 -22.91 -38.76
C PHE A 101 -16.42 -22.53 -39.78
N ASP A 102 -16.22 -21.24 -39.98
CA ASP A 102 -15.16 -20.73 -40.87
C ASP A 102 -13.79 -20.77 -40.18
N THR A 103 -13.77 -20.62 -38.85
CA THR A 103 -12.54 -20.68 -38.04
C THR A 103 -12.79 -21.34 -36.68
N VAL A 104 -11.94 -22.28 -36.29
CA VAL A 104 -11.94 -22.92 -34.97
C VAL A 104 -10.68 -22.52 -34.20
N ILE A 105 -10.83 -22.00 -32.99
CA ILE A 105 -9.74 -21.58 -32.13
C ILE A 105 -9.79 -22.40 -30.85
N ALA A 106 -8.72 -23.10 -30.52
CA ALA A 106 -8.57 -23.84 -29.28
C ALA A 106 -7.49 -23.19 -28.40
N TYR A 107 -7.87 -22.79 -27.18
CA TYR A 107 -7.02 -22.05 -26.26
C TYR A 107 -6.73 -22.87 -24.99
N GLY A 108 -5.47 -23.22 -24.76
CA GLY A 108 -5.00 -24.08 -23.67
C GLY A 108 -4.82 -25.53 -24.11
N ALA A 109 -3.90 -26.25 -23.45
CA ALA A 109 -3.54 -27.62 -23.83
C ALA A 109 -4.73 -28.59 -23.73
N GLU A 110 -5.61 -28.37 -22.76
CA GLU A 110 -6.83 -29.15 -22.56
C GLU A 110 -7.78 -29.02 -23.76
N MET A 111 -8.13 -27.79 -24.17
CA MET A 111 -9.05 -27.55 -25.28
C MET A 111 -8.48 -28.01 -26.63
N VAL A 112 -7.16 -27.88 -26.83
CA VAL A 112 -6.49 -28.42 -28.02
C VAL A 112 -6.59 -29.95 -28.03
N SER A 113 -6.34 -30.61 -26.89
CA SER A 113 -6.45 -32.06 -26.77
C SER A 113 -7.87 -32.55 -27.05
N ARG A 114 -8.89 -31.84 -26.55
CA ARG A 114 -10.31 -32.12 -26.83
C ARG A 114 -10.66 -32.02 -28.30
N LEU A 115 -10.16 -30.98 -28.99
CA LEU A 115 -10.37 -30.86 -30.44
C LEU A 115 -9.74 -32.03 -31.20
N MET A 116 -8.54 -32.47 -30.78
CA MET A 116 -7.80 -33.58 -31.39
C MET A 116 -8.45 -34.97 -31.19
N GLU A 117 -9.41 -35.12 -30.27
CA GLU A 117 -10.23 -36.34 -30.15
C GLU A 117 -11.15 -36.56 -31.37
N ASN A 118 -11.32 -35.54 -32.21
CA ASN A 118 -12.14 -35.57 -33.42
C ASN A 118 -11.28 -35.65 -34.70
N GLU A 119 -11.90 -36.00 -35.83
CA GLU A 119 -11.24 -35.88 -37.13
C GLU A 119 -10.87 -34.41 -37.41
N LYS A 120 -9.69 -34.19 -38.00
CA LYS A 120 -9.18 -32.86 -38.33
C LYS A 120 -10.20 -32.11 -39.21
N PRO A 121 -10.75 -30.97 -38.75
CA PRO A 121 -11.64 -30.14 -39.55
C PRO A 121 -10.96 -29.64 -40.83
N GLU A 122 -11.73 -29.47 -41.92
CA GLU A 122 -11.27 -28.84 -43.17
C GLU A 122 -11.25 -27.31 -43.09
N THR A 123 -11.68 -26.75 -41.96
CA THR A 123 -11.77 -25.30 -41.70
C THR A 123 -10.40 -24.72 -41.32
N LYS A 124 -10.33 -23.38 -41.25
CA LYS A 124 -9.20 -22.72 -40.62
C LYS A 124 -9.15 -23.06 -39.13
N MET A 125 -7.95 -23.34 -38.61
CA MET A 125 -7.74 -23.65 -37.19
C MET A 125 -6.61 -22.82 -36.59
N VAL A 126 -6.78 -22.42 -35.33
CA VAL A 126 -5.77 -21.74 -34.51
C VAL A 126 -5.64 -22.49 -33.18
N LEU A 127 -4.48 -23.08 -32.92
CA LEU A 127 -4.23 -23.88 -31.71
C LEU A 127 -3.20 -23.17 -30.85
N ILE A 128 -3.56 -22.81 -29.62
CA ILE A 128 -2.73 -22.05 -28.69
C ILE A 128 -2.54 -22.89 -27.42
N PHE A 129 -1.31 -23.27 -27.09
CA PHE A 129 -1.06 -24.15 -25.94
C PHE A 129 0.37 -24.04 -25.40
N ASP A 130 0.53 -24.47 -24.15
CA ASP A 130 1.80 -24.58 -23.43
C ASP A 130 2.71 -25.67 -24.01
N ASN A 131 4.02 -25.43 -23.98
CA ASN A 131 5.01 -26.44 -24.35
C ASN A 131 5.41 -27.29 -23.14
N LYS A 132 5.24 -28.61 -23.28
CA LYS A 132 5.77 -29.60 -22.33
C LYS A 132 7.27 -29.50 -22.05
N TYR A 133 8.05 -29.05 -23.03
CA TYR A 133 9.51 -28.91 -22.93
C TYR A 133 9.96 -27.47 -22.76
N GLY A 134 9.02 -26.55 -22.46
CA GLY A 134 9.31 -25.14 -22.27
C GLY A 134 10.17 -24.88 -21.03
N MET A 135 10.91 -23.78 -21.05
CA MET A 135 11.77 -23.37 -19.92
C MET A 135 11.00 -23.09 -18.62
N ASN A 136 9.68 -22.88 -18.68
CA ASN A 136 8.82 -22.69 -17.50
C ASN A 136 8.36 -24.01 -16.86
N TYR A 137 8.58 -25.16 -17.52
CA TYR A 137 7.94 -26.44 -17.17
C TYR A 137 8.87 -27.41 -16.40
N PHE A 138 9.99 -26.92 -15.85
CA PHE A 138 11.01 -27.75 -15.20
C PHE A 138 10.69 -28.15 -13.74
N GLU A 139 9.55 -27.74 -13.15
CA GLU A 139 9.11 -28.13 -11.80
C GLU A 139 7.63 -28.55 -11.76
N GLU A 140 7.27 -29.52 -10.90
CA GLU A 140 5.95 -30.19 -10.85
C GLU A 140 4.76 -29.26 -10.47
N ASP A 141 5.02 -28.04 -10.00
CA ASP A 141 4.02 -27.08 -9.51
C ASP A 141 3.64 -25.97 -10.51
N PHE A 142 4.23 -25.92 -11.72
CA PHE A 142 4.02 -24.85 -12.70
C PHE A 142 3.58 -25.36 -14.09
N GLY A 143 2.47 -24.80 -14.62
CA GLY A 143 1.89 -25.14 -15.93
C GLY A 143 0.65 -26.05 -15.86
N ASP A 144 -0.03 -26.26 -17.00
CA ASP A 144 -1.17 -27.18 -17.09
C ASP A 144 -0.74 -28.61 -16.74
N LYS A 145 -1.50 -29.31 -15.88
CA LYS A 145 -1.18 -30.65 -15.35
C LYS A 145 -0.88 -31.73 -16.42
N ASN A 146 -1.31 -31.50 -17.67
CA ASN A 146 -1.14 -32.39 -18.81
C ASN A 146 -0.67 -31.59 -20.05
N PRO A 147 0.62 -31.24 -20.16
CA PRO A 147 1.11 -30.38 -21.22
C PRO A 147 1.15 -31.15 -22.55
N LEU A 148 0.76 -30.49 -23.63
CA LEU A 148 0.68 -31.09 -24.95
C LEU A 148 1.99 -30.92 -25.71
N SER A 149 2.47 -32.00 -26.32
CA SER A 149 3.67 -31.95 -27.16
C SER A 149 3.34 -31.36 -28.52
N VAL A 150 4.09 -30.34 -28.95
CA VAL A 150 3.93 -29.74 -30.29
C VAL A 150 4.08 -30.78 -31.40
N ASN A 151 4.95 -31.78 -31.21
CA ASN A 151 5.14 -32.86 -32.18
C ASN A 151 3.86 -33.70 -32.35
N THR A 152 3.09 -33.92 -31.27
CA THR A 152 1.81 -34.63 -31.35
C THR A 152 0.79 -33.83 -32.15
N VAL A 153 0.72 -32.51 -31.93
CA VAL A 153 -0.18 -31.61 -32.68
C VAL A 153 0.22 -31.55 -34.15
N ARG A 154 1.52 -31.39 -34.45
CA ARG A 154 2.06 -31.36 -35.81
C ARG A 154 1.78 -32.67 -36.57
N GLN A 155 1.89 -33.83 -35.91
CA GLN A 155 1.55 -35.13 -36.50
C GLN A 155 0.06 -35.25 -36.84
N TRP A 156 -0.82 -34.73 -35.98
CA TRP A 156 -2.26 -34.70 -36.23
C TRP A 156 -2.61 -33.75 -37.40
N LEU A 157 -1.98 -32.58 -37.47
CA LEU A 157 -2.16 -31.63 -38.56
C LEU A 157 -1.59 -32.12 -39.90
N LYS A 158 -0.54 -32.95 -39.88
CA LYS A 158 0.24 -33.44 -41.03
C LYS A 158 1.06 -32.36 -41.73
N GLU A 159 0.42 -31.52 -42.55
CA GLU A 159 1.04 -30.46 -43.34
C GLU A 159 0.08 -29.27 -43.55
N GLY A 160 0.59 -28.15 -44.08
CA GLY A 160 -0.23 -26.95 -44.38
C GLY A 160 -0.50 -26.03 -43.18
N TYR A 161 0.38 -26.01 -42.18
CA TYR A 161 0.32 -25.12 -41.03
C TYR A 161 1.56 -24.22 -40.94
N SER A 162 1.41 -23.06 -40.29
CA SER A 162 2.53 -22.20 -39.87
C SER A 162 2.61 -22.20 -38.34
N THR A 163 3.83 -22.23 -37.79
CA THR A 163 4.07 -22.17 -36.34
C THR A 163 4.52 -20.78 -35.92
N TYR A 164 3.97 -20.29 -34.82
CA TYR A 164 4.35 -19.05 -34.17
C TYR A 164 4.68 -19.27 -32.70
N TYR A 165 5.56 -18.44 -32.16
CA TYR A 165 6.14 -18.56 -30.83
C TYR A 165 5.91 -17.27 -30.04
N PRO A 166 4.84 -17.19 -29.22
CA PRO A 166 4.62 -16.06 -28.34
C PRO A 166 5.65 -16.03 -27.21
N TYR A 167 6.21 -14.85 -26.96
CA TYR A 167 7.29 -14.63 -26.00
C TYR A 167 6.94 -13.47 -25.03
N PRO A 168 7.15 -13.64 -23.71
CA PRO A 168 7.74 -14.81 -23.04
C PRO A 168 6.85 -16.07 -23.03
N ASN A 169 5.52 -15.94 -23.16
CA ASN A 169 4.57 -17.04 -23.33
C ASN A 169 3.23 -16.55 -23.89
N TYR A 170 2.25 -17.43 -24.07
CA TYR A 170 0.92 -17.09 -24.61
C TYR A 170 0.01 -16.32 -23.63
N ARG A 171 0.29 -16.28 -22.32
CA ARG A 171 -0.46 -15.44 -21.36
C ARG A 171 -0.02 -13.97 -21.43
N TYR A 172 1.24 -13.73 -21.77
CA TYR A 172 1.79 -12.41 -22.07
C TYR A 172 2.60 -12.41 -23.36
N VAL A 173 1.96 -11.94 -24.44
CA VAL A 173 2.59 -11.85 -25.76
C VAL A 173 3.24 -10.48 -25.92
N TYR A 174 4.51 -10.35 -25.56
CA TYR A 174 5.31 -9.16 -25.83
C TYR A 174 5.89 -9.18 -27.25
N LYS A 175 6.44 -10.33 -27.65
CA LYS A 175 6.89 -10.61 -29.02
C LYS A 175 6.22 -11.88 -29.54
N LEU A 176 6.06 -11.95 -30.86
CA LEU A 176 5.60 -13.13 -31.56
C LEU A 176 6.55 -13.42 -32.71
N PHE A 177 7.23 -14.55 -32.66
CA PHE A 177 8.10 -15.03 -33.74
C PHE A 177 7.34 -16.02 -34.62
N SER A 178 7.78 -16.18 -35.86
CA SER A 178 7.26 -17.23 -36.75
C SER A 178 8.37 -18.22 -37.10
N ASP A 179 8.01 -19.40 -37.58
CA ASP A 179 8.94 -20.36 -38.17
C ASP A 179 9.73 -19.82 -39.38
N LYS A 180 9.26 -18.72 -39.98
CA LYS A 180 9.92 -17.99 -41.09
C LYS A 180 10.88 -16.91 -40.60
N GLU A 181 10.80 -16.48 -39.35
CA GLU A 181 11.67 -15.48 -38.72
C GLU A 181 11.86 -15.82 -37.23
N MET A 182 12.86 -16.67 -36.97
CA MET A 182 13.25 -17.09 -35.63
C MET A 182 14.08 -16.00 -34.93
N PRO A 183 14.05 -15.95 -33.58
CA PRO A 183 14.81 -14.98 -32.82
C PRO A 183 16.33 -15.11 -33.03
N GLY A 184 17.03 -13.97 -32.99
CA GLY A 184 18.50 -13.92 -33.06
C GLY A 184 19.21 -14.04 -31.70
N GLU A 185 20.54 -14.24 -31.74
CA GLU A 185 21.40 -14.24 -30.52
C GLU A 185 21.28 -12.89 -29.78
N GLY A 186 20.78 -12.94 -28.53
CA GLY A 186 20.62 -11.76 -27.65
C GLY A 186 19.27 -11.04 -27.74
N GLU A 187 18.43 -11.37 -28.73
CA GLU A 187 17.11 -10.71 -28.91
C GLU A 187 16.11 -11.03 -27.78
N LEU A 188 16.39 -12.10 -27.05
CA LEU A 188 15.56 -12.65 -25.97
C LEU A 188 16.12 -12.35 -24.57
N ALA A 189 17.20 -11.58 -24.46
CA ALA A 189 17.85 -11.29 -23.17
C ALA A 189 17.11 -10.22 -22.32
N GLN A 190 16.16 -9.50 -22.90
CA GLN A 190 15.66 -8.23 -22.34
C GLN A 190 14.44 -8.34 -21.40
N ILE A 191 13.82 -9.52 -21.25
CA ILE A 191 12.61 -9.68 -20.39
C ILE A 191 12.97 -10.47 -19.13
N LYS A 192 12.62 -9.91 -17.97
CA LYS A 192 12.77 -10.54 -16.64
C LYS A 192 11.79 -11.72 -16.49
N ALA A 193 12.00 -12.56 -15.47
CA ALA A 193 11.17 -13.73 -15.21
C ALA A 193 9.71 -13.33 -14.85
N TYR A 194 8.82 -13.37 -15.84
CA TYR A 194 7.38 -13.14 -15.72
C TYR A 194 6.61 -14.47 -15.77
N ASP A 195 5.75 -14.74 -14.79
CA ASP A 195 5.03 -16.03 -14.68
C ASP A 195 5.99 -17.24 -14.53
N TYR A 196 7.00 -17.10 -13.65
CA TYR A 196 7.98 -18.14 -13.28
C TYR A 196 7.91 -18.44 -11.76
N PRO A 197 8.46 -19.58 -11.28
CA PRO A 197 8.62 -19.85 -9.85
C PRO A 197 9.42 -18.73 -9.16
N ARG A 198 9.09 -18.42 -7.89
CA ARG A 198 9.71 -17.33 -7.09
C ARG A 198 11.24 -17.36 -6.98
N PHE A 199 11.87 -18.46 -7.37
CA PHE A 199 13.32 -18.69 -7.28
C PHE A 199 13.95 -18.93 -8.66
N ALA A 200 13.33 -18.44 -9.73
CA ALA A 200 13.84 -18.60 -11.09
C ALA A 200 15.29 -18.09 -11.17
N LEU A 201 16.17 -18.97 -11.67
CA LEU A 201 17.59 -18.70 -11.87
C LEU A 201 17.83 -17.37 -12.58
N LYS A 202 18.92 -16.68 -12.20
CA LYS A 202 19.49 -15.65 -13.06
C LYS A 202 19.68 -16.23 -14.47
N ASP A 203 19.13 -15.51 -15.44
CA ASP A 203 19.38 -15.63 -16.88
C ASP A 203 18.48 -16.55 -17.76
N ILE A 204 17.16 -16.56 -17.51
CA ILE A 204 16.18 -17.11 -18.47
C ILE A 204 16.32 -16.49 -19.86
N GLY A 205 16.58 -15.17 -19.92
CA GLY A 205 16.81 -14.45 -21.17
C GLY A 205 18.06 -14.93 -21.92
N GLU A 206 19.18 -15.15 -21.23
CA GLU A 206 20.36 -15.79 -21.83
C GLU A 206 20.10 -17.23 -22.24
N ARG A 207 19.35 -18.03 -21.48
CA ARG A 207 19.00 -19.41 -21.88
C ARG A 207 18.17 -19.44 -23.17
N PHE A 208 17.19 -18.57 -23.30
CA PHE A 208 16.46 -18.39 -24.56
C PHE A 208 17.37 -17.89 -25.68
N SER A 209 18.29 -16.97 -25.37
CA SER A 209 19.28 -16.49 -26.33
C SER A 209 20.27 -17.59 -26.76
N GLN A 210 20.61 -18.52 -25.86
CA GLN A 210 21.42 -19.71 -26.15
C GLN A 210 20.64 -20.69 -27.02
N ALA A 211 19.37 -20.97 -26.71
CA ALA A 211 18.51 -21.82 -27.53
C ALA A 211 18.31 -21.23 -28.94
N ALA A 212 18.17 -19.90 -29.05
CA ALA A 212 18.15 -19.21 -30.34
C ALA A 212 19.49 -19.37 -31.08
N LYS A 213 20.61 -19.22 -30.37
CA LYS A 213 21.97 -19.38 -30.93
C LYS A 213 22.25 -20.80 -31.42
N THR A 214 21.78 -21.84 -30.73
CA THR A 214 21.96 -23.24 -31.11
C THR A 214 20.92 -23.75 -32.11
N GLY A 215 19.88 -22.96 -32.38
CA GLY A 215 18.78 -23.33 -33.28
C GLY A 215 17.71 -24.20 -32.61
N ASP A 216 17.75 -24.36 -31.29
CA ASP A 216 16.84 -25.20 -30.51
C ASP A 216 15.62 -24.45 -29.98
N PHE A 217 15.46 -23.16 -30.31
CA PHE A 217 14.36 -22.32 -29.80
C PHE A 217 12.97 -22.91 -30.06
N ASP A 218 12.72 -23.50 -31.23
CA ASP A 218 11.45 -24.20 -31.52
C ASP A 218 11.15 -25.27 -30.48
N THR A 219 12.15 -26.00 -29.98
CA THR A 219 11.96 -27.08 -29.01
C THR A 219 11.70 -26.55 -27.60
N PHE A 220 12.32 -25.44 -27.22
CA PHE A 220 12.31 -24.92 -25.85
C PHE A 220 11.44 -23.67 -25.63
N ALA A 221 10.77 -23.17 -26.68
CA ALA A 221 9.78 -22.10 -26.56
C ALA A 221 8.71 -22.47 -25.52
N ASN A 222 8.26 -21.53 -24.70
CA ASN A 222 7.32 -21.86 -23.61
C ASN A 222 5.92 -22.24 -24.09
N SER A 223 5.53 -21.80 -25.28
CA SER A 223 4.19 -21.99 -25.82
C SER A 223 4.19 -21.81 -27.32
N TYR A 224 3.17 -22.35 -27.98
CA TYR A 224 3.04 -22.32 -29.43
C TYR A 224 1.67 -21.80 -29.86
N ILE A 225 1.65 -21.20 -31.06
CA ILE A 225 0.44 -20.94 -31.82
C ILE A 225 0.60 -21.63 -33.19
N LEU A 226 -0.26 -22.59 -33.50
CA LEU A 226 -0.28 -23.24 -34.81
C LEU A 226 -1.50 -22.77 -35.59
N VAL A 227 -1.29 -22.24 -36.79
CA VAL A 227 -2.35 -21.79 -37.68
C VAL A 227 -2.39 -22.69 -38.91
N CYS A 228 -3.55 -23.29 -39.18
CA CYS A 228 -3.79 -24.18 -40.33
C CYS A 228 -4.91 -23.59 -41.20
N GLY A 229 -4.74 -23.57 -42.52
CA GLY A 229 -5.79 -23.08 -43.45
C GLY A 229 -5.88 -21.56 -43.60
N GLY A 230 -4.75 -20.84 -43.49
CA GLY A 230 -4.67 -19.37 -43.66
C GLY A 230 -3.47 -18.91 -44.49
N SER A 231 -3.44 -17.62 -44.83
CA SER A 231 -2.41 -16.97 -45.65
C SER A 231 -1.67 -15.85 -44.90
N GLU A 232 -1.48 -16.01 -43.58
CA GLU A 232 -0.91 -14.97 -42.73
C GLU A 232 0.53 -14.63 -43.16
N GLU A 233 0.74 -13.36 -43.54
CA GLU A 233 2.04 -12.86 -44.04
C GLU A 233 2.93 -12.31 -42.92
N ASN A 234 2.43 -12.25 -41.68
CA ASN A 234 3.15 -11.72 -40.53
C ASN A 234 4.27 -12.68 -40.15
N ILE A 235 5.52 -12.19 -40.18
CA ILE A 235 6.69 -13.00 -39.84
C ILE A 235 7.25 -12.66 -38.45
N TYR A 236 6.97 -11.47 -37.92
CA TYR A 236 7.29 -11.07 -36.54
C TYR A 236 6.34 -9.97 -36.05
N ILE A 237 5.98 -9.96 -34.76
CA ILE A 237 5.18 -8.91 -34.13
C ILE A 237 5.75 -8.52 -32.76
N LYS A 238 5.77 -7.23 -32.43
CA LYS A 238 6.12 -6.68 -31.10
C LYS A 238 4.97 -5.83 -30.57
N TYR A 239 4.64 -5.98 -29.29
CA TYR A 239 3.56 -5.28 -28.61
C TYR A 239 4.06 -4.45 -27.42
N ASN A 240 3.60 -3.20 -27.30
CA ASN A 240 3.92 -2.33 -26.15
C ASN A 240 2.65 -2.03 -25.32
N ARG A 241 1.98 -3.08 -24.82
CA ARG A 241 0.71 -2.98 -24.08
C ARG A 241 0.83 -2.43 -22.66
N THR A 242 2.04 -2.40 -22.09
CA THR A 242 2.31 -1.88 -20.74
C THR A 242 2.55 -0.37 -20.71
N ARG A 243 2.55 0.30 -21.87
CA ARG A 243 2.63 1.77 -21.96
C ARG A 243 1.26 2.40 -21.73
N LEU A 244 1.22 3.70 -21.43
CA LEU A 244 -0.03 4.48 -21.40
C LEU A 244 -0.79 4.33 -22.74
N PRO A 245 -2.14 4.31 -22.76
CA PRO A 245 -2.94 4.10 -23.97
C PRO A 245 -2.53 4.93 -25.19
N LYS A 246 -2.10 6.18 -24.96
CA LYS A 246 -1.61 7.11 -25.99
C LYS A 246 -0.28 6.71 -26.66
N TYR A 247 0.46 5.77 -26.08
CA TYR A 247 1.76 5.27 -26.58
C TYR A 247 1.73 3.76 -26.90
N GLN A 248 0.56 3.11 -26.82
CA GLN A 248 0.40 1.69 -27.11
C GLN A 248 0.36 1.43 -28.62
N ILE A 249 1.39 0.76 -29.13
CA ILE A 249 1.50 0.38 -30.53
C ILE A 249 1.85 -1.10 -30.67
N LYS A 250 1.63 -1.62 -31.88
CA LYS A 250 2.23 -2.86 -32.37
C LYS A 250 3.14 -2.58 -33.55
N THR A 251 4.22 -3.35 -33.65
CA THR A 251 5.15 -3.33 -34.79
C THR A 251 5.15 -4.71 -35.44
N GLU A 252 4.80 -4.78 -36.71
CA GLU A 252 4.71 -6.02 -37.49
C GLU A 252 5.78 -5.99 -38.59
N ILE A 253 6.55 -7.07 -38.74
CA ILE A 253 7.36 -7.29 -39.93
C ILE A 253 6.58 -8.23 -40.85
N ARG A 254 6.39 -7.80 -42.09
CA ARG A 254 5.63 -8.51 -43.12
C ARG A 254 6.47 -8.73 -44.36
N ARG A 255 6.07 -9.71 -45.17
CA ARG A 255 6.70 -10.01 -46.46
C ARG A 255 5.66 -9.93 -47.57
N ARG A 256 5.90 -9.08 -48.58
CA ARG A 256 5.06 -8.98 -49.79
C ARG A 256 5.93 -9.03 -51.04
N GLU A 257 5.58 -9.91 -51.99
CA GLU A 257 6.30 -10.09 -53.27
C GLU A 257 7.82 -10.37 -53.12
N GLY A 258 8.24 -10.91 -51.98
CA GLY A 258 9.66 -11.23 -51.69
C GLY A 258 10.39 -10.19 -50.84
N GLU A 259 9.84 -8.98 -50.71
CA GLU A 259 10.44 -7.87 -49.94
C GLU A 259 9.84 -7.75 -48.54
N LYS A 260 10.67 -7.39 -47.55
CA LYS A 260 10.25 -7.16 -46.15
C LYS A 260 9.82 -5.70 -45.95
N TYR A 261 8.85 -5.46 -45.09
CA TYR A 261 8.49 -4.12 -44.61
C TYR A 261 8.04 -4.16 -43.14
N ALA A 262 8.23 -3.05 -42.43
CA ALA A 262 7.82 -2.89 -41.04
C ALA A 262 6.58 -1.99 -40.96
N LEU A 263 5.48 -2.50 -40.42
CA LEU A 263 4.23 -1.77 -40.19
C LEU A 263 4.13 -1.43 -38.70
N LYS A 264 4.01 -0.14 -38.38
CA LYS A 264 3.66 0.31 -37.02
C LYS A 264 2.20 0.74 -36.99
N SER A 265 1.43 0.18 -36.06
CA SER A 265 0.00 0.47 -35.90
C SER A 265 -0.33 0.82 -34.45
N ALA A 266 -1.20 1.81 -34.25
CA ALA A 266 -1.76 2.10 -32.92
C ALA A 266 -2.66 0.96 -32.44
N LEU A 267 -2.51 0.51 -31.20
CA LEU A 267 -3.36 -0.53 -30.61
C LEU A 267 -4.74 0.00 -30.19
N LYS A 268 -4.82 1.29 -29.89
CA LYS A 268 -6.04 2.01 -29.50
C LYS A 268 -6.12 3.34 -30.25
N LYS A 269 -7.32 3.91 -30.34
CA LYS A 269 -7.54 5.24 -30.97
C LYS A 269 -6.66 6.32 -30.37
N ASP A 270 -6.43 6.26 -29.06
CA ASP A 270 -5.59 7.23 -28.33
C ASP A 270 -4.12 7.21 -28.78
N GLY A 271 -3.66 6.11 -29.39
CA GLY A 271 -2.30 5.97 -29.92
C GLY A 271 -2.11 6.55 -31.33
N ILE A 272 -3.19 6.96 -32.01
CA ILE A 272 -3.12 7.54 -33.36
C ILE A 272 -2.23 8.80 -33.41
N PRO A 273 -2.34 9.78 -32.48
CA PRO A 273 -1.45 10.94 -32.45
C PRO A 273 0.04 10.57 -32.32
N HIS A 274 0.35 9.47 -31.64
CA HIS A 274 1.73 9.01 -31.49
C HIS A 274 2.28 8.46 -32.82
N ILE A 275 1.49 7.67 -33.57
CA ILE A 275 1.83 7.21 -34.93
C ILE A 275 2.04 8.40 -35.88
N LEU A 276 1.13 9.39 -35.86
CA LEU A 276 1.27 10.61 -36.66
C LEU A 276 2.55 11.37 -36.28
N GLY A 277 2.82 11.50 -34.97
CA GLY A 277 3.99 12.17 -34.43
C GLY A 277 5.32 11.50 -34.78
N MET A 278 5.36 10.19 -35.12
CA MET A 278 6.58 9.54 -35.60
C MET A 278 7.02 10.11 -36.96
N TYR A 279 6.08 10.41 -37.85
CA TYR A 279 6.38 10.97 -39.16
C TYR A 279 6.77 12.45 -39.09
N ASP A 280 6.01 13.25 -38.33
CA ASP A 280 6.24 14.70 -38.28
C ASP A 280 7.49 15.05 -37.47
N ARG A 281 7.73 14.39 -36.34
CA ARG A 281 8.87 14.69 -35.47
C ARG A 281 10.18 14.11 -35.99
N ALA A 282 10.15 13.01 -36.75
CA ALA A 282 11.33 12.49 -37.45
C ALA A 282 12.03 13.56 -38.32
N LYS A 283 11.27 14.48 -38.89
CA LYS A 283 11.79 15.60 -39.72
C LYS A 283 12.55 16.66 -38.92
N LEU A 284 12.43 16.64 -37.59
CA LEU A 284 13.12 17.58 -36.72
C LEU A 284 14.58 17.16 -36.45
N ILE A 285 14.95 15.91 -36.74
CA ILE A 285 16.33 15.42 -36.57
C ILE A 285 17.24 16.14 -37.57
N LYS A 286 18.16 16.96 -37.06
CA LYS A 286 19.17 17.69 -37.84
C LYS A 286 20.54 17.07 -37.64
N ASN A 287 20.84 16.00 -38.37
CA ASN A 287 22.12 15.31 -38.28
C ASN A 287 22.53 14.76 -39.65
N ASP A 288 23.60 15.30 -40.21
CA ASP A 288 24.08 14.93 -41.56
C ASP A 288 24.70 13.53 -41.62
N ASN A 289 25.05 12.94 -40.47
CA ASN A 289 25.65 11.60 -40.37
C ASN A 289 24.61 10.46 -40.37
N VAL A 290 23.33 10.79 -40.20
CA VAL A 290 22.24 9.82 -40.15
C VAL A 290 21.17 10.14 -41.19
N THR A 291 20.54 9.09 -41.71
CA THR A 291 19.38 9.19 -42.59
C THR A 291 18.18 8.63 -41.83
N VAL A 292 17.17 9.44 -41.54
CA VAL A 292 15.95 8.94 -40.87
C VAL A 292 15.10 8.19 -41.89
N LEU A 293 14.68 6.97 -41.54
CA LEU A 293 13.88 6.14 -42.42
C LEU A 293 12.50 6.75 -42.63
N GLU A 294 12.16 7.09 -43.88
CA GLU A 294 10.85 7.66 -44.20
C GLU A 294 9.76 6.59 -44.23
N GLY A 295 8.67 6.86 -43.50
CA GLY A 295 7.48 6.02 -43.49
C GLY A 295 6.39 6.52 -44.43
N THR A 296 5.56 5.61 -44.93
CA THR A 296 4.38 5.90 -45.75
C THR A 296 3.12 5.52 -44.99
N PHE A 297 2.22 6.48 -44.75
CA PHE A 297 0.96 6.20 -44.08
C PHE A 297 0.06 5.33 -44.94
N LYS A 298 -0.45 4.25 -44.36
CA LYS A 298 -1.57 3.48 -44.91
C LYS A 298 -2.91 4.10 -44.51
N ASN A 299 -2.98 4.60 -43.27
CA ASN A 299 -4.05 5.42 -42.73
C ASN A 299 -3.52 6.17 -41.48
N ALA A 300 -4.35 6.99 -40.82
CA ALA A 300 -3.92 7.80 -39.68
C ALA A 300 -3.33 6.97 -38.51
N GLY A 301 -3.74 5.72 -38.34
CA GLY A 301 -3.26 4.84 -37.27
C GLY A 301 -2.20 3.84 -37.69
N GLU A 302 -1.75 3.85 -38.96
CA GLU A 302 -0.87 2.84 -39.53
C GLU A 302 0.18 3.45 -40.49
N ILE A 303 1.46 3.22 -40.22
CA ILE A 303 2.58 3.70 -41.03
C ILE A 303 3.52 2.54 -41.42
N ASN A 304 3.86 2.45 -42.71
CA ASN A 304 4.76 1.46 -43.27
C ASN A 304 6.15 2.04 -43.48
N PHE A 305 7.17 1.33 -43.01
CA PHE A 305 8.57 1.62 -43.24
C PHE A 305 9.19 0.52 -44.13
N PRO A 306 10.03 0.89 -45.10
CA PRO A 306 10.79 -0.10 -45.86
C PRO A 306 11.75 -0.84 -44.92
N PHE A 307 11.89 -2.16 -45.08
CA PHE A 307 12.81 -2.91 -44.24
C PHE A 307 14.26 -2.65 -44.67
N VAL A 308 15.10 -2.27 -43.72
CA VAL A 308 16.51 -1.94 -43.98
C VAL A 308 17.36 -3.17 -43.67
N ASN A 309 18.04 -3.70 -44.69
CA ASN A 309 18.99 -4.80 -44.52
C ASN A 309 20.37 -4.25 -44.13
N GLY A 310 20.93 -4.68 -43.00
CA GLY A 310 22.26 -4.27 -42.56
C GLY A 310 22.62 -4.76 -41.15
N LYS A 311 23.78 -4.33 -40.63
CA LYS A 311 24.16 -4.58 -39.22
C LYS A 311 23.71 -3.39 -38.37
N SER A 312 23.07 -3.68 -37.23
CA SER A 312 22.81 -2.64 -36.22
C SER A 312 24.12 -2.09 -35.66
N LEU A 313 24.10 -0.85 -35.19
CA LEU A 313 25.25 -0.23 -34.53
C LEU A 313 25.65 -1.03 -33.28
N ASN A 314 24.70 -1.61 -32.54
CA ASN A 314 24.99 -2.51 -31.43
C ASN A 314 25.87 -3.68 -31.90
N ARG A 315 25.51 -4.35 -33.01
CA ARG A 315 26.30 -5.47 -33.54
C ARG A 315 27.68 -5.04 -34.04
N LEU A 316 27.80 -3.85 -34.65
CA LEU A 316 29.10 -3.30 -35.07
C LEU A 316 30.01 -3.01 -33.87
N CYS A 317 29.46 -2.45 -32.80
CA CYS A 317 30.17 -2.23 -31.53
C CYS A 317 30.50 -3.57 -30.85
N ALA A 318 29.60 -4.55 -30.89
CA ALA A 318 29.85 -5.88 -30.31
C ALA A 318 30.98 -6.62 -31.05
N ASP A 319 31.05 -6.50 -32.39
CA ASP A 319 32.12 -7.07 -33.20
C ASP A 319 33.49 -6.44 -32.88
N SER A 320 33.54 -5.20 -32.38
CA SER A 320 34.77 -4.50 -32.01
C SER A 320 35.27 -4.79 -30.59
N ILE A 321 34.50 -5.51 -29.75
CA ILE A 321 34.91 -5.95 -28.39
C ILE A 321 36.18 -6.84 -28.44
N LYS A 322 36.48 -7.45 -29.59
CA LYS A 322 37.70 -8.27 -29.79
C LYS A 322 38.97 -7.46 -30.06
N LYS A 323 38.86 -6.13 -30.23
CA LYS A 323 39.99 -5.22 -30.47
C LYS A 323 40.59 -4.75 -29.14
N ASP A 324 41.69 -4.00 -29.17
CA ASP A 324 42.21 -3.39 -27.95
C ASP A 324 41.22 -2.36 -27.37
N ILE A 325 41.23 -2.24 -26.05
CA ILE A 325 40.26 -1.45 -25.27
C ILE A 325 40.22 0.03 -25.67
N ASP A 326 41.36 0.62 -26.02
CA ASP A 326 41.45 2.03 -26.40
C ASP A 326 40.83 2.26 -27.78
N SER A 327 41.15 1.40 -28.76
CA SER A 327 40.51 1.43 -30.08
C SER A 327 39.01 1.15 -30.02
N PHE A 328 38.57 0.28 -29.11
CA PHE A 328 37.15 -0.01 -28.88
C PHE A 328 36.39 1.21 -28.32
N ILE A 329 36.91 1.83 -27.26
CA ILE A 329 36.31 3.01 -26.63
C ILE A 329 36.28 4.20 -27.60
N GLU A 330 37.38 4.48 -28.29
CA GLU A 330 37.43 5.57 -29.26
C GLU A 330 36.49 5.32 -30.46
N GLY A 331 36.34 4.07 -30.89
CA GLY A 331 35.35 3.69 -31.89
C GLY A 331 33.92 3.99 -31.44
N ILE A 332 33.54 3.61 -30.21
CA ILE A 332 32.21 3.88 -29.66
C ILE A 332 31.96 5.38 -29.48
N LYS A 333 32.93 6.16 -29.00
CA LYS A 333 32.80 7.62 -28.92
C LYS A 333 32.53 8.24 -30.29
N GLY A 334 33.26 7.80 -31.31
CA GLY A 334 33.05 8.25 -32.69
C GLY A 334 31.65 7.92 -33.21
N TYR A 335 31.05 6.80 -32.79
CA TYR A 335 29.67 6.48 -33.13
C TYR A 335 28.65 7.29 -32.32
N LEU A 336 28.89 7.54 -31.04
CA LEU A 336 28.02 8.39 -30.21
C LEU A 336 27.93 9.82 -30.75
N GLU A 337 29.06 10.39 -31.20
CA GLU A 337 29.08 11.71 -31.86
C GLU A 337 28.32 11.72 -33.19
N GLN A 338 28.20 10.58 -33.87
CA GLN A 338 27.47 10.47 -35.13
C GLN A 338 25.97 10.30 -34.94
N ILE A 339 25.51 9.62 -33.88
CA ILE A 339 24.08 9.30 -33.69
C ILE A 339 23.31 10.34 -32.88
N VAL A 340 24.00 11.11 -32.02
CA VAL A 340 23.37 12.18 -31.24
C VAL A 340 23.15 13.38 -32.15
N ASP A 341 21.89 13.80 -32.31
CA ASP A 341 21.54 14.95 -33.12
C ASP A 341 21.94 16.27 -32.45
N ASN A 342 22.11 17.34 -33.24
CA ASN A 342 22.63 18.63 -32.76
C ASN A 342 21.79 19.26 -31.62
N ASP A 343 20.48 19.02 -31.62
CA ASP A 343 19.55 19.56 -30.65
C ASP A 343 19.24 18.54 -29.52
N ALA A 344 19.85 17.34 -29.56
CA ALA A 344 19.66 16.21 -28.66
C ALA A 344 18.16 15.89 -28.42
N ILE A 345 17.35 15.97 -29.47
CA ILE A 345 15.89 15.79 -29.37
C ILE A 345 15.47 14.33 -29.48
N ASN A 346 16.30 13.45 -30.05
CA ASN A 346 16.01 12.03 -30.18
C ASN A 346 16.44 11.25 -28.93
N LEU A 347 15.54 11.15 -27.94
CA LEU A 347 15.77 10.35 -26.75
C LEU A 347 15.83 8.85 -27.04
N ASP A 348 15.37 8.40 -28.21
CA ASP A 348 15.36 7.00 -28.66
C ASP A 348 16.67 6.57 -29.34
N ALA A 349 17.73 7.40 -29.28
CA ALA A 349 18.99 7.14 -29.96
C ALA A 349 19.87 6.06 -29.27
N ILE A 350 19.30 4.89 -29.02
CA ILE A 350 20.02 3.67 -28.59
C ILE A 350 20.62 2.93 -29.79
N PHE A 351 21.71 2.18 -29.60
CA PHE A 351 22.46 1.57 -30.71
C PHE A 351 21.67 0.57 -31.57
N ASP A 352 20.63 -0.07 -31.04
CA ASP A 352 19.80 -0.99 -31.82
C ASP A 352 18.90 -0.31 -32.86
N ASN A 353 18.66 1.00 -32.70
CA ASN A 353 17.80 1.79 -33.59
C ASN A 353 18.53 2.37 -34.81
N PHE A 354 19.83 2.07 -34.98
CA PHE A 354 20.64 2.53 -36.11
C PHE A 354 21.20 1.34 -36.89
N ILE A 355 20.97 1.32 -38.20
CA ILE A 355 21.54 0.33 -39.13
C ILE A 355 22.56 1.02 -40.04
N PHE A 356 23.75 0.44 -40.17
CA PHE A 356 24.76 0.98 -41.08
C PHE A 356 24.55 0.45 -42.51
N ASP A 357 24.41 1.34 -43.48
CA ASP A 357 24.19 0.99 -44.89
C ASP A 357 25.48 0.92 -45.75
N GLY A 358 26.62 1.33 -45.19
CA GLY A 358 27.91 1.41 -45.87
C GLY A 358 28.46 2.83 -46.01
N GLU A 359 27.60 3.85 -45.97
CA GLU A 359 27.99 5.27 -46.04
C GLU A 359 27.48 6.07 -44.83
N LYS A 360 26.24 5.85 -44.37
CA LYS A 360 25.62 6.54 -43.22
C LYS A 360 24.86 5.56 -42.33
N PHE A 361 24.44 6.05 -41.15
CA PHE A 361 23.52 5.30 -40.29
C PHE A 361 22.08 5.61 -40.65
N ILE A 362 21.29 4.58 -40.93
CA ILE A 362 19.85 4.69 -41.12
C ILE A 362 19.16 4.52 -39.76
N VAL A 363 18.40 5.53 -39.35
CA VAL A 363 17.60 5.49 -38.12
C VAL A 363 16.30 4.77 -38.42
N ILE A 364 16.14 3.57 -37.87
CA ILE A 364 14.96 2.71 -38.12
C ILE A 364 13.85 2.91 -37.09
N ASP A 365 14.16 3.53 -35.95
CA ASP A 365 13.19 3.85 -34.91
C ASP A 365 13.42 5.22 -34.27
N CYS A 366 12.33 5.97 -34.12
CA CYS A 366 12.29 7.39 -33.77
C CYS A 366 11.02 7.72 -32.96
N GLU A 367 10.64 6.88 -31.98
CA GLU A 367 9.37 7.06 -31.27
C GLU A 367 9.40 8.27 -30.32
N TRP A 368 10.59 8.55 -29.77
CA TRP A 368 10.80 9.48 -28.67
C TRP A 368 11.60 10.72 -29.07
N ILE A 369 10.99 11.53 -29.94
CA ILE A 369 11.52 12.84 -30.34
C ILE A 369 10.76 13.94 -29.60
N PHE A 370 11.49 14.80 -28.87
CA PHE A 370 10.93 15.87 -28.04
C PHE A 370 11.59 17.22 -28.33
N ASP A 371 10.82 18.14 -28.90
CA ASP A 371 11.22 19.51 -29.26
C ASP A 371 11.15 20.51 -28.10
N GLU A 372 10.36 20.23 -27.06
CA GLU A 372 10.27 21.03 -25.82
C GLU A 372 10.97 20.34 -24.63
N SER A 373 11.43 21.13 -23.63
CA SER A 373 12.15 20.62 -22.44
C SER A 373 11.29 19.63 -21.64
N MET A 374 11.80 18.41 -21.46
CA MET A 374 11.35 17.57 -20.35
C MET A 374 12.10 18.10 -19.13
N ASP A 375 11.40 18.82 -18.24
CA ASP A 375 12.03 19.60 -17.17
C ASP A 375 12.91 18.77 -16.22
N PHE A 376 12.73 17.44 -16.19
CA PHE A 376 13.53 16.51 -15.39
C PHE A 376 14.79 15.98 -16.09
N ILE A 377 14.96 16.18 -17.40
CA ILE A 377 16.18 15.80 -18.15
C ILE A 377 17.03 17.05 -18.36
N LYS A 378 17.97 17.29 -17.44
CA LYS A 378 18.80 18.51 -17.40
C LYS A 378 19.88 18.53 -18.49
N ASP A 379 20.43 17.37 -18.84
CA ASP A 379 21.44 17.20 -19.89
C ASP A 379 21.00 16.07 -20.83
N ARG A 380 20.37 16.46 -21.95
CA ARG A 380 19.82 15.52 -22.94
C ARG A 380 20.90 14.75 -23.67
N GLU A 381 22.00 15.41 -23.99
CA GLU A 381 23.11 14.80 -24.73
C GLU A 381 23.73 13.68 -23.89
N LEU A 382 24.01 13.96 -22.62
CA LEU A 382 24.59 12.96 -21.72
C LEU A 382 23.58 11.87 -21.35
N PHE A 383 22.29 12.21 -21.21
CA PHE A 383 21.24 11.20 -21.00
C PHE A 383 21.09 10.26 -22.21
N ILE A 384 21.11 10.77 -23.45
CA ILE A 384 21.08 9.91 -24.65
C ILE A 384 22.30 8.99 -24.68
N LYS A 385 23.51 9.52 -24.41
CA LYS A 385 24.74 8.72 -24.34
C LYS A 385 24.63 7.65 -23.27
N TYR A 386 24.10 7.99 -22.09
CA TYR A 386 23.82 7.04 -21.03
C TYR A 386 22.90 5.92 -21.50
N ARG A 387 21.72 6.24 -22.04
CA ARG A 387 20.75 5.23 -22.49
C ARG A 387 21.35 4.29 -23.54
N ALA A 388 22.09 4.84 -24.50
CA ALA A 388 22.74 4.08 -25.56
C ALA A 388 23.82 3.12 -25.01
N LEU A 389 24.67 3.61 -24.12
CA LEU A 389 25.77 2.85 -23.53
C LEU A 389 25.31 1.84 -22.48
N HIS A 390 24.35 2.21 -21.64
CA HIS A 390 23.73 1.32 -20.65
C HIS A 390 23.05 0.14 -21.36
N SER A 391 22.19 0.42 -22.36
CA SER A 391 21.56 -0.64 -23.17
C SER A 391 22.60 -1.53 -23.88
N PHE A 392 23.64 -0.93 -24.46
CA PHE A 392 24.73 -1.68 -25.10
C PHE A 392 25.50 -2.57 -24.12
N TYR A 393 25.82 -2.06 -22.92
CA TYR A 393 26.50 -2.83 -21.88
C TYR A 393 25.64 -4.00 -21.41
N GLN A 394 24.36 -3.77 -21.10
CA GLN A 394 23.44 -4.83 -20.67
C GLN A 394 23.35 -5.96 -21.72
N ASN A 395 23.30 -5.62 -23.01
CA ASN A 395 23.27 -6.60 -24.10
C ASN A 395 24.61 -7.33 -24.33
N ASN A 396 25.73 -6.83 -23.82
CA ASN A 396 27.07 -7.35 -24.10
C ASN A 396 27.95 -7.54 -22.84
N ALA A 397 27.34 -7.56 -21.65
CA ALA A 397 28.04 -7.51 -20.36
C ALA A 397 29.08 -8.63 -20.24
N SER A 398 28.71 -9.87 -20.55
CA SER A 398 29.61 -11.03 -20.50
C SER A 398 30.83 -10.85 -21.41
N LYS A 399 30.64 -10.35 -22.64
CA LYS A 399 31.75 -10.12 -23.59
C LYS A 399 32.67 -9.01 -23.13
N ILE A 400 32.12 -7.91 -22.59
CA ILE A 400 32.90 -6.76 -22.10
C ILE A 400 33.69 -7.17 -20.85
N GLN A 401 33.08 -7.91 -19.93
CA GLN A 401 33.75 -8.43 -18.74
C GLN A 401 34.84 -9.45 -19.10
N GLU A 402 34.57 -10.39 -20.01
CA GLU A 402 35.56 -11.39 -20.44
C GLU A 402 36.76 -10.79 -21.19
N ASN A 403 36.54 -9.81 -22.07
CA ASN A 403 37.62 -9.25 -22.91
C ASN A 403 38.34 -8.08 -22.25
N PHE A 404 37.65 -7.26 -21.45
CA PHE A 404 38.20 -6.03 -20.89
C PHE A 404 38.21 -5.98 -19.36
N GLY A 405 37.51 -6.90 -18.67
CA GLY A 405 37.41 -6.90 -17.22
C GLY A 405 36.64 -5.72 -16.63
N LEU A 406 35.86 -5.00 -17.45
CA LEU A 406 35.13 -3.81 -17.01
C LEU A 406 33.74 -4.18 -16.48
N VAL A 407 33.45 -3.75 -15.25
CA VAL A 407 32.07 -3.67 -14.76
C VAL A 407 31.34 -2.48 -15.38
N GLU A 408 30.01 -2.42 -15.28
CA GLU A 408 29.19 -1.40 -15.95
C GLU A 408 29.63 0.03 -15.58
N GLU A 409 29.89 0.25 -14.29
CA GLU A 409 30.33 1.54 -13.78
C GLU A 409 31.65 1.97 -14.43
N GLU A 410 32.64 1.08 -14.46
CA GLU A 410 33.95 1.34 -15.06
C GLU A 410 33.86 1.52 -16.58
N PHE A 411 32.91 0.86 -17.24
CA PHE A 411 32.64 1.02 -18.67
C PHE A 411 32.04 2.41 -18.97
N LEU A 412 30.98 2.81 -18.25
CA LEU A 412 30.32 4.10 -18.42
C LEU A 412 31.25 5.28 -18.09
N GLU A 413 32.12 5.14 -17.08
CA GLU A 413 33.14 6.14 -16.74
C GLU A 413 34.08 6.44 -17.93
N LYS A 414 34.36 5.47 -18.82
CA LYS A 414 35.20 5.69 -20.02
C LYS A 414 34.59 6.67 -21.02
N PHE A 415 33.28 6.87 -20.94
CA PHE A 415 32.51 7.76 -21.80
C PHE A 415 32.12 9.07 -21.08
N GLY A 416 32.65 9.32 -19.88
CA GLY A 416 32.40 10.55 -19.14
C GLY A 416 31.07 10.55 -18.38
N ILE A 417 30.54 9.37 -18.08
CA ILE A 417 29.33 9.17 -17.27
C ILE A 417 29.78 8.65 -15.90
N ASP A 418 29.79 9.52 -14.90
CA ASP A 418 30.28 9.23 -13.53
C ASP A 418 29.17 9.25 -12.45
N ASP A 419 27.95 9.64 -12.81
CA ASP A 419 26.78 9.73 -11.91
C ASP A 419 25.64 8.81 -12.37
N ILE A 420 25.88 7.50 -12.31
CA ILE A 420 24.94 6.47 -12.78
C ILE A 420 23.62 6.54 -12.03
N ASP A 421 23.66 6.81 -10.72
CA ASP A 421 22.46 6.94 -9.89
C ASP A 421 21.52 8.06 -10.39
N ALA A 422 22.07 9.22 -10.78
CA ALA A 422 21.28 10.31 -11.35
C ALA A 422 20.70 9.93 -12.71
N PHE A 423 21.46 9.24 -13.55
CA PHE A 423 21.00 8.78 -14.86
C PHE A 423 19.95 7.67 -14.76
N ASP A 424 20.08 6.75 -13.81
CA ASP A 424 19.08 5.74 -13.48
C ASP A 424 17.80 6.35 -12.90
N PHE A 425 17.93 7.41 -12.10
CA PHE A 425 16.77 8.17 -11.66
C PHE A 425 16.05 8.86 -12.83
N MET A 426 16.80 9.47 -13.76
CA MET A 426 16.23 10.08 -14.97
C MET A 426 15.59 9.04 -15.89
N GLU A 427 16.21 7.86 -16.06
CA GLU A 427 15.64 6.76 -16.84
C GLU A 427 14.34 6.26 -16.19
N ARG A 428 14.31 6.08 -14.87
CA ARG A 428 13.07 5.72 -14.14
C ARG A 428 11.95 6.74 -14.38
N ARG A 429 12.23 8.04 -14.24
CA ARG A 429 11.27 9.12 -14.51
C ARG A 429 10.79 9.14 -15.96
N PHE A 430 11.68 8.86 -16.90
CA PHE A 430 11.34 8.73 -18.32
C PHE A 430 10.43 7.51 -18.57
N GLN A 431 10.73 6.36 -17.97
CA GLN A 431 9.88 5.17 -18.05
C GLN A 431 8.51 5.42 -17.40
N GLU A 432 8.44 6.03 -16.23
CA GLU A 432 7.16 6.38 -15.57
C GLU A 432 6.34 7.38 -16.40
N TYR A 433 6.97 8.31 -17.12
CA TYR A 433 6.28 9.21 -18.03
C TYR A 433 5.61 8.46 -19.20
N ILE A 434 6.26 7.40 -19.71
CA ILE A 434 5.75 6.59 -20.82
C ILE A 434 4.70 5.59 -20.36
N HIS A 435 4.92 4.98 -19.20
CA HIS A 435 4.15 3.84 -18.73
C HIS A 435 3.05 4.22 -17.73
N GLY A 436 3.23 5.28 -16.95
CA GLY A 436 2.38 5.54 -15.78
C GLY A 436 2.39 4.34 -14.84
N ASP A 437 1.22 3.99 -14.31
CA ASP A 437 1.01 2.80 -13.48
C ASP A 437 0.63 1.54 -14.30
N TYR A 438 0.55 1.62 -15.63
CA TYR A 438 0.24 0.45 -16.47
C TYR A 438 1.34 -0.61 -16.39
N GLN A 439 2.60 -0.20 -16.26
CA GLN A 439 3.70 -1.13 -16.09
C GLN A 439 3.53 -1.95 -14.80
N GLU A 440 3.14 -1.30 -13.70
CA GLU A 440 2.88 -1.98 -12.44
C GLU A 440 1.67 -2.92 -12.52
N VAL A 441 0.55 -2.42 -13.05
CA VAL A 441 -0.73 -3.15 -13.14
C VAL A 441 -0.64 -4.39 -14.03
N TYR A 442 0.13 -4.35 -15.13
CA TYR A 442 0.20 -5.43 -16.11
C TYR A 442 1.49 -6.27 -16.02
N LEU A 443 2.55 -5.77 -15.37
CA LEU A 443 3.87 -6.40 -15.42
C LEU A 443 4.53 -6.51 -14.04
N ASP A 444 4.77 -5.40 -13.34
CA ASP A 444 5.65 -5.43 -12.15
C ASP A 444 5.07 -6.23 -10.98
N ASN A 445 3.74 -6.24 -10.83
CA ASN A 445 3.03 -7.08 -9.84
C ASN A 445 3.21 -8.59 -10.04
N TYR A 446 3.73 -9.02 -11.19
CA TYR A 446 3.85 -10.42 -11.59
C TYR A 446 5.30 -10.84 -11.89
N PHE A 447 6.27 -9.95 -11.67
CA PHE A 447 7.68 -10.27 -11.77
C PHE A 447 8.19 -10.99 -10.52
N VAL A 448 9.19 -11.84 -10.75
CA VAL A 448 9.89 -12.58 -9.71
C VAL A 448 11.32 -12.07 -9.54
N GLU A 449 11.76 -11.94 -8.29
CA GLU A 449 13.17 -11.66 -7.95
C GLU A 449 14.07 -12.84 -8.32
N THR A 450 15.14 -12.58 -9.08
CA THR A 450 16.07 -13.64 -9.52
C THR A 450 17.18 -13.85 -8.49
N VAL A 451 17.49 -15.11 -8.20
CA VAL A 451 18.54 -15.50 -7.22
C VAL A 451 19.81 -15.95 -7.96
N SER A 452 20.99 -15.63 -7.42
CA SER A 452 22.28 -15.92 -8.07
C SER A 452 22.59 -17.43 -8.09
N ARG A 453 23.36 -17.89 -9.09
CA ARG A 453 23.77 -19.29 -9.26
C ARG A 453 24.65 -19.80 -8.11
N ASP A 454 25.41 -18.90 -7.47
CA ASP A 454 26.22 -19.23 -6.29
C ASP A 454 25.35 -19.45 -5.06
N THR A 455 24.34 -18.59 -4.86
CA THR A 455 23.33 -18.74 -3.80
C THR A 455 22.46 -19.99 -3.98
N LEU A 456 22.14 -20.36 -5.24
CA LEU A 456 21.37 -21.56 -5.55
C LEU A 456 22.23 -22.85 -5.41
N ASN A 457 23.53 -22.80 -5.73
CA ASN A 457 24.46 -23.91 -5.49
C ASN A 457 24.75 -24.11 -3.99
N GLU A 458 24.79 -23.04 -3.19
CA GLU A 458 24.82 -23.12 -1.73
C GLU A 458 23.52 -23.71 -1.17
N GLY A 459 22.36 -23.32 -1.71
CA GLY A 459 21.06 -23.88 -1.35
C GLY A 459 20.87 -25.34 -1.76
N LEU A 460 21.35 -25.73 -2.94
CA LEU A 460 21.30 -27.12 -3.44
C LEU A 460 22.27 -28.03 -2.69
N LYS A 461 23.47 -27.54 -2.33
CA LYS A 461 24.36 -28.26 -1.39
C LYS A 461 23.73 -28.39 -0.01
N ALA A 462 23.03 -27.36 0.49
CA ALA A 462 22.30 -27.44 1.76
C ALA A 462 21.11 -28.41 1.71
N LEU A 463 20.47 -28.57 0.54
CA LEU A 463 19.42 -29.55 0.28
C LEU A 463 19.94 -30.99 0.12
N GLU A 464 21.13 -31.19 -0.45
CA GLU A 464 21.82 -32.49 -0.49
C GLU A 464 22.36 -32.90 0.89
N GLU A 465 22.74 -31.94 1.74
CA GLU A 465 23.18 -32.18 3.11
C GLU A 465 22.00 -32.39 4.10
N LEU A 466 20.77 -32.12 3.71
CA LEU A 466 19.57 -32.15 4.58
C LEU A 466 19.30 -33.52 5.25
N PRO A 467 19.52 -34.68 4.58
CA PRO A 467 19.47 -36.00 5.23
C PRO A 467 20.63 -36.22 6.22
N HIS A 468 21.81 -35.66 5.92
CA HIS A 468 22.99 -35.75 6.77
C HIS A 468 22.88 -34.82 7.97
N ALA A 469 22.30 -33.62 7.80
CA ALA A 469 21.96 -32.66 8.83
C ALA A 469 20.83 -33.18 9.72
N LYS A 470 19.83 -33.90 9.22
CA LYS A 470 18.81 -34.57 10.08
C LYS A 470 19.43 -35.61 11.01
N ASN A 471 20.35 -36.42 10.49
CA ASN A 471 21.08 -37.41 11.29
C ASN A 471 22.07 -36.75 12.26
N LYS A 472 22.76 -35.69 11.82
CA LYS A 472 23.71 -34.93 12.64
C LYS A 472 23.03 -34.03 13.67
N ILE A 473 21.80 -33.56 13.43
CA ILE A 473 20.95 -32.87 14.42
C ILE A 473 20.45 -33.87 15.47
N THR A 474 20.19 -35.13 15.09
CA THR A 474 19.84 -36.19 16.04
C THR A 474 21.05 -36.57 16.91
N GLU A 475 22.24 -36.72 16.32
CA GLU A 475 23.50 -36.90 17.05
C GLU A 475 23.88 -35.67 17.89
N LEU A 476 23.75 -34.44 17.36
CA LEU A 476 24.03 -33.19 18.07
C LEU A 476 22.99 -32.91 19.16
N SER A 477 21.77 -33.42 19.05
CA SER A 477 20.73 -33.40 20.09
C SER A 477 21.13 -34.31 21.26
N GLU A 478 21.65 -35.50 21.00
CA GLU A 478 22.17 -36.40 22.04
C GLU A 478 23.48 -35.85 22.66
N ILE A 479 24.39 -35.31 21.85
CA ILE A 479 25.62 -34.62 22.30
C ILE A 479 25.27 -33.33 23.06
N ASN A 480 24.21 -32.60 22.70
CA ASN A 480 23.74 -31.43 23.43
C ASN A 480 23.10 -31.83 24.76
N LYS A 481 22.42 -32.97 24.86
CA LYS A 481 21.93 -33.51 26.13
C LYS A 481 23.07 -33.86 27.08
N ASP A 482 24.13 -34.48 26.57
CA ASP A 482 25.34 -34.80 27.33
C ASP A 482 26.17 -33.55 27.66
N ARG A 483 26.22 -32.56 26.76
CA ARG A 483 26.83 -31.25 27.00
C ARG A 483 26.03 -30.41 27.98
N GLU A 484 24.71 -30.46 28.00
CA GLU A 484 23.88 -29.78 29.01
C GLU A 484 24.09 -30.39 30.40
N LEU A 485 24.29 -31.71 30.49
CA LEU A 485 24.70 -32.37 31.74
C LEU A 485 26.09 -31.90 32.19
N ALA A 486 27.06 -31.85 31.27
CA ALA A 486 28.42 -31.38 31.53
C ALA A 486 28.50 -29.85 31.79
N ILE A 487 27.61 -29.06 31.19
CA ILE A 487 27.48 -27.60 31.41
C ILE A 487 26.88 -27.36 32.80
N LYS A 488 25.92 -28.16 33.26
CA LYS A 488 25.44 -28.13 34.66
C LYS A 488 26.55 -28.41 35.66
N GLU A 489 27.46 -29.33 35.33
CA GLU A 489 28.61 -29.70 36.17
C GLU A 489 29.74 -28.64 36.12
N MET A 490 30.01 -28.05 34.95
CA MET A 490 30.95 -26.92 34.78
C MET A 490 30.46 -25.61 35.42
N THR A 491 29.15 -25.37 35.41
CA THR A 491 28.53 -24.18 36.03
C THR A 491 28.64 -24.25 37.55
N ARG A 492 28.67 -25.46 38.12
CA ARG A 492 28.95 -25.71 39.54
C ARG A 492 30.43 -25.47 39.91
N LEU A 493 31.36 -25.57 38.96
CA LEU A 493 32.81 -25.38 39.19
C LEU A 493 33.32 -23.98 38.84
N ARG A 494 32.54 -23.15 38.13
CA ARG A 494 32.93 -21.81 37.66
C ARG A 494 32.55 -20.67 38.61
N THR A 495 32.40 -20.98 39.91
CA THR A 495 32.34 -19.97 41.00
C THR A 495 33.73 -19.68 41.60
N LEU A 496 34.82 -20.06 40.94
CA LEU A 496 36.18 -19.78 41.41
C LEU A 496 37.09 -19.29 40.28
N THR A 497 37.51 -18.03 40.46
CA THR A 497 38.71 -17.32 39.97
C THR A 497 38.80 -16.83 38.53
N ASP A 498 39.01 -15.51 38.44
CA ASP A 498 39.58 -14.76 37.33
C ASP A 498 40.97 -15.28 36.91
N ASN A 499 41.23 -15.36 35.60
CA ASN A 499 42.21 -14.48 34.92
C ASN A 499 42.51 -14.85 33.45
N HIS A 500 42.57 -13.78 32.66
CA HIS A 500 43.47 -13.47 31.53
C HIS A 500 43.31 -14.09 30.11
N VAL A 501 43.03 -13.17 29.17
CA VAL A 501 43.68 -12.91 27.86
C VAL A 501 44.02 -14.11 26.98
N ASN A 502 43.25 -14.29 25.89
CA ASN A 502 43.82 -14.89 24.67
C ASN A 502 43.06 -14.68 23.33
N ASN A 503 42.23 -13.63 23.15
CA ASN A 503 41.47 -13.47 21.88
C ASN A 503 41.82 -12.23 21.02
N LEU A 504 42.81 -11.42 21.41
CA LEU A 504 43.26 -10.29 20.60
C LEU A 504 44.44 -10.61 19.66
N GLY A 505 45.15 -11.73 19.87
CA GLY A 505 46.29 -12.12 19.02
C GLY A 505 45.88 -12.64 17.64
N ILE A 506 44.79 -13.42 17.57
CA ILE A 506 44.40 -14.15 16.34
C ILE A 506 43.84 -13.20 15.26
N ILE A 507 43.15 -12.13 15.67
CA ILE A 507 42.60 -11.13 14.73
C ILE A 507 43.71 -10.23 14.19
N ILE A 508 44.72 -9.89 15.01
CA ILE A 508 45.88 -9.10 14.58
C ILE A 508 46.77 -9.90 13.62
N ASP A 509 46.91 -11.20 13.83
CA ASP A 509 47.71 -12.05 12.95
C ASP A 509 47.01 -12.31 11.60
N ASN A 510 45.68 -12.46 11.58
CA ASN A 510 44.93 -12.57 10.31
C ASN A 510 44.96 -11.27 9.49
N LEU A 511 44.82 -10.11 10.14
CA LEU A 511 44.88 -8.81 9.46
C LEU A 511 46.31 -8.45 9.01
N ARG A 512 47.35 -8.94 9.68
CA ARG A 512 48.74 -8.80 9.21
C ARG A 512 49.04 -9.70 8.02
N HIS A 513 48.48 -10.91 8.00
CA HIS A 513 48.64 -11.84 6.88
C HIS A 513 47.96 -11.33 5.60
N GLU A 514 46.75 -10.78 5.70
CA GLU A 514 46.05 -10.16 4.56
C GLU A 514 46.76 -8.90 4.03
N ASN A 515 47.34 -8.07 4.92
CA ASN A 515 48.12 -6.91 4.49
C ASN A 515 49.45 -7.29 3.81
N GLU A 516 50.09 -8.41 4.20
CA GLU A 516 51.28 -8.93 3.52
C GLU A 516 50.95 -9.54 2.13
N GLU A 517 49.79 -10.20 1.98
CA GLU A 517 49.30 -10.73 0.71
C GLU A 517 48.86 -9.62 -0.26
N LEU A 518 48.20 -8.57 0.26
CA LEU A 518 47.86 -7.37 -0.50
C LEU A 518 49.12 -6.60 -0.92
N ALA A 519 50.15 -6.51 -0.07
CA ALA A 519 51.43 -5.86 -0.43
C ALA A 519 52.22 -6.64 -1.50
N LYS A 520 52.15 -7.97 -1.52
CA LYS A 520 52.71 -8.81 -2.59
C LYS A 520 51.96 -8.61 -3.91
N THR A 521 50.63 -8.57 -3.86
CA THR A 521 49.78 -8.32 -5.03
C THR A 521 49.99 -6.91 -5.60
N LEU A 522 50.19 -5.91 -4.74
CA LEU A 522 50.53 -4.53 -5.13
C LEU A 522 51.91 -4.43 -5.79
N ASN A 523 52.88 -5.25 -5.37
CA ASN A 523 54.22 -5.29 -5.97
C ASN A 523 54.23 -5.94 -7.36
N VAL A 524 53.38 -6.95 -7.59
CA VAL A 524 53.18 -7.59 -8.90
C VAL A 524 52.44 -6.66 -9.87
N TYR A 525 51.49 -5.85 -9.38
CA TYR A 525 50.81 -4.82 -10.20
C TYR A 525 51.71 -3.61 -10.53
N ASN A 526 52.72 -3.31 -9.69
CA ASN A 526 53.61 -2.18 -9.90
C ASN A 526 54.66 -2.39 -11.00
N SER A 527 55.00 -3.63 -11.37
CA SER A 527 56.02 -3.93 -12.38
C SER A 527 55.59 -3.68 -13.83
N ASN A 528 54.28 -3.57 -14.13
CA ASN A 528 53.75 -3.58 -15.51
C ASN A 528 53.07 -2.28 -16.00
N LEU A 529 53.33 -1.11 -15.40
CA LEU A 529 52.73 0.18 -15.83
C LEU A 529 53.70 1.07 -16.63
N SER A 530 53.23 1.64 -17.75
CA SER A 530 53.99 2.56 -18.60
C SER A 530 54.26 3.93 -17.93
N ILE A 531 55.40 4.53 -18.25
CA ILE A 531 55.97 5.73 -17.62
C ILE A 531 55.00 6.95 -17.58
N PRO A 532 54.18 7.24 -18.62
CA PRO A 532 53.24 8.39 -18.59
C PRO A 532 52.07 8.20 -17.62
N PHE A 533 51.54 6.97 -17.51
CA PHE A 533 50.45 6.64 -16.58
C PHE A 533 50.92 6.75 -15.13
N ARG A 534 52.18 6.41 -14.85
CA ARG A 534 52.82 6.66 -13.55
C ARG A 534 52.92 8.16 -13.23
N ILE A 535 53.16 9.01 -14.23
CA ILE A 535 53.23 10.47 -14.07
C ILE A 535 51.84 11.08 -13.87
N ARG A 536 50.85 10.73 -14.69
CA ARG A 536 49.46 11.23 -14.55
C ARG A 536 48.81 10.73 -13.26
N ARG A 537 49.05 9.47 -12.88
CA ARG A 537 48.63 8.95 -11.58
C ARG A 537 49.38 9.65 -10.46
N LYS A 538 50.70 9.90 -10.55
CA LYS A 538 51.39 10.74 -9.57
C LYS A 538 50.78 12.14 -9.49
N LEU A 539 50.47 12.81 -10.60
CA LEU A 539 49.88 14.14 -10.63
C LEU A 539 48.44 14.17 -10.11
N SER A 540 47.61 13.19 -10.45
CA SER A 540 46.25 13.01 -9.92
C SER A 540 46.27 12.61 -8.44
N THR A 541 47.23 11.78 -8.02
CA THR A 541 47.46 11.44 -6.61
C THR A 541 47.98 12.66 -5.87
N ILE A 542 48.87 13.47 -6.45
CA ILE A 542 49.33 14.74 -5.89
C ILE A 542 48.18 15.75 -5.83
N TYR A 543 47.32 15.83 -6.85
CA TYR A 543 46.16 16.73 -6.90
C TYR A 543 45.07 16.32 -5.92
N ASN A 544 44.71 15.03 -5.84
CA ASN A 544 43.74 14.51 -4.87
C ASN A 544 44.31 14.49 -3.45
N LYS A 545 45.63 14.37 -3.28
CA LYS A 545 46.32 14.55 -1.98
C LYS A 545 46.41 16.02 -1.57
N LYS A 546 46.47 16.94 -2.54
CA LYS A 546 46.51 18.39 -2.31
C LYS A 546 45.09 19.00 -2.18
N TYR A 547 44.11 18.47 -2.90
CA TYR A 547 42.71 18.92 -2.95
C TYR A 547 41.75 17.69 -2.96
N PRO A 548 41.49 17.06 -1.79
CA PRO A 548 40.62 15.90 -1.67
C PRO A 548 39.20 16.15 -2.23
N LYS A 549 38.55 15.11 -2.77
CA LYS A 549 37.11 15.19 -3.16
C LYS A 549 36.29 15.62 -1.92
N GLY A 550 35.38 16.58 -2.09
CA GLY A 550 34.61 17.17 -0.99
C GLY A 550 35.32 18.28 -0.18
N SER A 551 36.63 18.51 -0.37
CA SER A 551 37.37 19.53 0.39
C SER A 551 36.98 20.98 0.02
N MET A 552 37.01 21.88 1.01
CA MET A 552 36.76 23.31 0.83
C MET A 552 37.69 23.96 -0.20
N GLU A 553 38.96 23.53 -0.25
CA GLU A 553 39.93 24.05 -1.22
C GLU A 553 39.58 23.68 -2.66
N ARG A 554 39.05 22.47 -2.87
CA ARG A 554 38.54 22.02 -4.17
C ARG A 554 37.27 22.77 -4.56
N LYS A 555 36.33 23.00 -3.63
CA LYS A 555 35.13 23.82 -3.88
C LYS A 555 35.50 25.26 -4.25
N ARG A 556 36.44 25.90 -3.54
CA ARG A 556 36.95 27.25 -3.89
C ARG A 556 37.64 27.30 -5.25
N LEU A 557 38.42 26.28 -5.58
CA LEU A 557 39.07 26.16 -6.89
C LEU A 557 38.03 26.02 -8.01
N ASN A 558 36.98 25.21 -7.80
CA ASN A 558 35.86 25.09 -8.73
C ASN A 558 35.13 26.42 -8.94
N TYR A 559 34.81 27.15 -7.88
CA TYR A 559 34.19 28.47 -8.01
C TYR A 559 35.06 29.46 -8.79
N ARG A 560 36.38 29.44 -8.58
CA ARG A 560 37.34 30.25 -9.36
C ARG A 560 37.38 29.84 -10.83
N LEU A 561 37.50 28.54 -11.11
CA LEU A 561 37.51 28.02 -12.48
C LEU A 561 36.19 28.34 -13.20
N MET A 562 35.06 28.07 -12.57
CA MET A 562 33.73 28.34 -13.13
C MET A 562 33.47 29.84 -13.34
N SER A 563 34.01 30.72 -12.49
CA SER A 563 33.94 32.17 -12.72
C SER A 563 34.72 32.64 -13.95
N ILE A 564 35.76 31.89 -14.35
CA ILE A 564 36.55 32.15 -15.57
C ILE A 564 35.85 31.57 -16.80
N PHE A 565 35.34 30.34 -16.70
CA PHE A 565 34.68 29.67 -17.84
C PHE A 565 33.26 30.20 -18.11
N HIS A 566 32.55 30.69 -17.08
CA HIS A 566 31.15 31.14 -17.18
C HIS A 566 30.95 32.53 -16.53
N PRO A 567 31.58 33.58 -17.08
CA PRO A 567 31.68 34.89 -16.43
C PRO A 567 30.31 35.55 -16.20
N ILE A 568 29.38 35.50 -17.15
CA ILE A 568 28.05 36.15 -17.02
C ILE A 568 27.19 35.48 -15.94
N LYS A 569 27.18 34.13 -15.91
CA LYS A 569 26.41 33.31 -14.94
C LYS A 569 26.93 33.52 -13.51
N TYR A 570 28.24 33.54 -13.33
CA TYR A 570 28.88 33.73 -12.02
C TYR A 570 29.03 35.21 -11.64
N PHE A 571 28.91 36.16 -12.56
CA PHE A 571 28.92 37.60 -12.24
C PHE A 571 27.76 37.98 -11.33
N LYS A 572 26.52 37.60 -11.68
CA LYS A 572 25.34 37.81 -10.82
C LYS A 572 25.49 37.08 -9.47
N LEU A 573 26.01 35.86 -9.47
CA LEU A 573 26.23 35.06 -8.26
C LEU A 573 27.30 35.65 -7.32
N THR A 574 28.35 36.27 -7.86
CA THR A 574 29.46 36.82 -7.06
C THR A 574 29.28 38.29 -6.67
N HIS A 575 28.42 39.05 -7.37
CA HIS A 575 28.26 40.49 -7.15
C HIS A 575 26.92 40.90 -6.52
N SER A 576 25.85 40.12 -6.68
CA SER A 576 24.57 40.39 -5.99
C SER A 576 24.62 39.93 -4.53
N GLU A 577 23.87 40.59 -3.64
CA GLU A 577 23.77 40.15 -2.24
C GLU A 577 23.15 38.76 -2.11
N GLN A 578 22.12 38.46 -2.90
CA GLN A 578 21.49 37.13 -2.93
C GLN A 578 22.47 36.05 -3.40
N GLY A 579 23.24 36.31 -4.46
CA GLY A 579 24.25 35.38 -4.95
C GLY A 579 25.37 35.13 -3.94
N LYS A 580 25.86 36.18 -3.28
CA LYS A 580 26.89 36.06 -2.23
C LYS A 580 26.37 35.25 -1.04
N ASN A 581 25.12 35.46 -0.65
CA ASN A 581 24.46 34.68 0.41
C ASN A 581 24.29 33.20 0.03
N LEU A 582 23.91 32.90 -1.22
CA LEU A 582 23.82 31.52 -1.74
C LEU A 582 25.17 30.82 -1.73
N ILE A 583 26.24 31.48 -2.20
CA ILE A 583 27.60 30.94 -2.15
C ILE A 583 28.01 30.72 -0.69
N GLU A 584 27.88 31.74 0.16
CA GLU A 584 28.26 31.65 1.57
C GLU A 584 27.51 30.51 2.29
N GLY A 585 26.22 30.35 2.04
CA GLY A 585 25.39 29.29 2.61
C GLY A 585 25.72 27.90 2.06
N GLU A 586 26.01 27.73 0.77
CA GLU A 586 26.48 26.45 0.23
C GLU A 586 27.79 26.00 0.89
N PHE A 587 28.73 26.94 1.10
CA PHE A 587 30.01 26.63 1.74
C PHE A 587 29.88 26.30 3.23
N LYS A 588 28.86 26.86 3.91
CA LYS A 588 28.67 26.73 5.36
C LYS A 588 27.67 25.65 5.76
N ILE A 589 26.64 25.44 4.96
CA ILE A 589 25.49 24.55 5.25
C ILE A 589 25.52 23.33 4.34
N GLY A 590 25.76 23.52 3.04
CA GLY A 590 25.81 22.45 2.05
C GLY A 590 24.76 22.61 0.95
N ASP A 591 24.56 21.54 0.18
CA ASP A 591 23.89 21.60 -1.11
C ASP A 591 22.39 21.90 -1.00
N LEU A 592 21.73 21.50 0.10
CA LEU A 592 20.33 21.82 0.36
C LEU A 592 20.07 23.34 0.45
N TYR A 593 21.02 24.11 0.99
CA TYR A 593 20.91 25.58 1.03
C TYR A 593 21.02 26.21 -0.37
N ARG A 594 21.82 25.60 -1.26
CA ARG A 594 21.93 26.07 -2.64
C ARG A 594 20.60 25.91 -3.39
N GLU A 595 19.85 24.85 -3.09
CA GLU A 595 18.53 24.60 -3.69
C GLU A 595 17.44 25.50 -3.09
N LYS A 596 17.33 25.52 -1.76
CA LYS A 596 16.21 26.19 -1.06
C LYS A 596 16.47 27.68 -0.78
N GLY A 597 17.73 28.11 -0.81
CA GLY A 597 18.13 29.48 -0.55
C GLY A 597 17.86 29.92 0.90
N ARG A 598 17.65 31.21 1.12
CA ARG A 598 17.28 31.72 2.44
C ARG A 598 15.79 31.48 2.69
N ILE A 599 15.43 30.84 3.80
CA ILE A 599 14.04 30.59 4.20
C ILE A 599 13.56 31.59 5.26
N GLU A 600 12.25 31.78 5.36
CA GLU A 600 11.62 32.75 6.27
C GLU A 600 10.37 32.15 6.92
N PHE A 601 10.32 32.21 8.25
CA PHE A 601 9.12 31.87 9.02
C PHE A 601 8.31 33.14 9.31
N PRO A 602 6.98 33.10 9.13
CA PRO A 602 6.13 34.23 9.46
C PRO A 602 6.16 34.48 10.98
N TYR A 603 6.18 35.75 11.38
CA TYR A 603 6.01 36.10 12.79
C TYR A 603 4.55 35.91 13.19
N VAL A 604 4.33 35.15 14.26
CA VAL A 604 3.02 34.97 14.88
C VAL A 604 3.05 35.52 16.31
N GLU A 605 2.11 36.41 16.61
CA GLU A 605 2.03 37.07 17.92
C GLU A 605 1.65 36.08 19.02
N ASN A 606 0.60 35.28 18.78
CA ASN A 606 0.09 34.26 19.68
C ASN A 606 0.18 32.87 19.01
N PRO A 607 1.39 32.28 18.90
CA PRO A 607 1.54 30.97 18.27
C PRO A 607 0.78 29.92 19.08
N LYS A 608 0.24 28.90 18.41
CA LYS A 608 -0.37 27.74 19.07
C LYS A 608 0.70 26.85 19.69
N VAL A 609 1.81 26.65 18.98
CA VAL A 609 2.93 25.80 19.40
C VAL A 609 4.25 26.54 19.32
N SER A 610 5.07 26.45 20.37
CA SER A 610 6.49 26.84 20.32
C SER A 610 7.35 25.59 20.10
N ILE A 611 7.95 25.48 18.92
CA ILE A 611 8.86 24.38 18.58
C ILE A 611 10.27 24.78 19.01
N ILE A 612 10.81 24.08 19.99
CA ILE A 612 12.14 24.30 20.55
C ILE A 612 13.10 23.27 19.94
N ILE A 613 14.10 23.78 19.23
CA ILE A 613 15.12 22.96 18.56
C ILE A 613 16.46 23.17 19.25
N PRO A 614 16.94 22.23 20.09
CA PRO A 614 18.26 22.29 20.68
C PRO A 614 19.33 22.04 19.63
N VAL A 615 20.33 22.92 19.60
CA VAL A 615 21.43 22.86 18.64
C VAL A 615 22.78 23.03 19.35
N TYR A 616 23.75 22.24 18.89
CA TYR A 616 25.16 22.43 19.18
C TYR A 616 25.96 22.06 17.93
N ASN A 617 26.21 23.06 17.08
CA ASN A 617 26.71 22.89 15.71
C ASN A 617 25.73 22.14 14.80
N GLN A 618 26.23 21.42 13.79
CA GLN A 618 25.48 20.63 12.81
C GLN A 618 24.42 21.46 12.05
N ILE A 619 24.83 22.63 11.54
CA ILE A 619 23.95 23.53 10.77
C ILE A 619 23.23 22.85 9.61
N HIS A 620 23.82 21.84 8.98
CA HIS A 620 23.23 21.15 7.83
C HIS A 620 21.96 20.35 8.21
N TYR A 621 22.00 19.61 9.31
CA TYR A 621 20.83 18.93 9.86
C TYR A 621 19.79 19.94 10.36
N THR A 622 20.25 20.96 11.10
CA THR A 622 19.37 22.03 11.59
C THR A 622 18.60 22.70 10.45
N TYR A 623 19.29 23.01 9.35
CA TYR A 623 18.68 23.61 8.18
C TYR A 623 17.69 22.66 7.49
N ALA A 624 18.03 21.37 7.35
CA ALA A 624 17.11 20.35 6.82
C ALA A 624 15.84 20.18 7.67
N CYS A 625 15.99 20.17 8.99
CA CYS A 625 14.89 20.15 9.95
C CYS A 625 13.95 21.35 9.72
N LEU A 626 14.50 22.57 9.68
CA LEU A 626 13.73 23.79 9.45
C LEU A 626 13.00 23.80 8.10
N VAL A 627 13.67 23.36 7.02
CA VAL A 627 13.02 23.22 5.71
C VAL A 627 11.84 22.24 5.80
N SER A 628 12.03 21.08 6.44
CA SER A 628 10.96 20.08 6.57
C SER A 628 9.77 20.60 7.37
N ILE A 629 9.99 21.39 8.44
CA ILE A 629 8.90 22.02 9.20
C ILE A 629 8.13 22.99 8.32
N LEU A 630 8.82 23.85 7.58
CA LEU A 630 8.20 24.86 6.72
C LEU A 630 7.35 24.22 5.62
N GLU A 631 7.82 23.13 5.02
CA GLU A 631 7.14 22.43 3.92
C GLU A 631 5.95 21.57 4.40
N ASN A 632 6.03 20.98 5.60
CA ASN A 632 5.06 19.98 6.06
C ASN A 632 4.10 20.48 7.16
N THR A 633 4.18 21.76 7.54
CA THR A 633 3.33 22.36 8.58
C THR A 633 2.47 23.48 7.99
N VAL A 634 1.28 23.11 7.50
CA VAL A 634 0.32 24.03 6.87
C VAL A 634 -0.90 24.23 7.78
N GLY A 635 -1.38 25.48 7.89
CA GLY A 635 -2.65 25.80 8.56
C GLY A 635 -2.59 25.88 10.10
N PHE A 636 -1.40 25.91 10.69
CA PHE A 636 -1.21 26.07 12.14
C PHE A 636 -0.24 27.21 12.43
N ASP A 637 -0.56 27.97 13.46
CA ASP A 637 0.27 29.05 13.97
C ASP A 637 1.35 28.47 14.88
N TYR A 638 2.62 28.59 14.52
CA TYR A 638 3.75 28.13 15.33
C TYR A 638 4.90 29.11 15.31
N GLU A 639 5.78 29.02 16.30
CA GLU A 639 7.06 29.70 16.30
C GLU A 639 8.21 28.71 16.47
N ILE A 640 9.39 29.09 15.96
CA ILE A 640 10.61 28.30 16.10
C ILE A 640 11.58 28.99 17.06
N ILE A 641 12.00 28.27 18.08
CA ILE A 641 13.00 28.69 19.05
C ILE A 641 14.24 27.82 18.89
N ILE A 642 15.33 28.42 18.43
CA ILE A 642 16.63 27.76 18.38
C ILE A 642 17.30 27.90 19.74
N ALA A 643 17.42 26.78 20.46
CA ALA A 643 18.16 26.70 21.72
C ALA A 643 19.63 26.41 21.39
N ASP A 644 20.45 27.46 21.31
CA ASP A 644 21.85 27.36 20.85
C ASP A 644 22.82 27.28 22.03
N ASP A 645 23.40 26.10 22.25
CA ASP A 645 24.33 25.85 23.34
C ASP A 645 25.78 26.19 22.97
N VAL A 646 26.01 27.45 22.58
CA VAL A 646 27.30 28.02 22.14
C VAL A 646 27.90 27.34 20.90
N SER A 647 27.12 27.17 19.83
CA SER A 647 27.61 26.66 18.55
C SER A 647 28.75 27.51 17.97
N THR A 648 29.70 26.83 17.32
CA THR A 648 30.92 27.42 16.76
C THR A 648 30.94 27.42 15.22
N ASP A 649 30.18 26.53 14.61
CA ASP A 649 29.92 26.46 13.17
C ASP A 649 28.97 27.57 12.69
N ALA A 650 28.38 27.42 11.50
CA ALA A 650 27.49 28.42 10.93
C ALA A 650 26.14 28.56 11.67
N THR A 651 25.81 27.67 12.62
CA THR A 651 24.64 27.82 13.50
C THR A 651 24.71 29.10 14.32
N LYS A 652 25.92 29.59 14.65
CA LYS A 652 26.09 30.86 15.37
C LYS A 652 25.55 32.09 14.62
N GLU A 653 25.41 31.97 13.31
CA GLU A 653 24.96 33.01 12.38
C GLU A 653 23.74 32.53 11.58
N ILE A 654 22.93 31.64 12.16
CA ILE A 654 21.74 31.05 11.54
C ILE A 654 20.73 32.11 11.04
N ASP A 655 20.71 33.29 11.67
CA ASP A 655 19.89 34.45 11.28
C ASP A 655 20.22 35.01 9.88
N LYS A 656 21.43 34.74 9.37
CA LYS A 656 21.81 35.06 7.98
C LYS A 656 21.12 34.14 6.96
N PHE A 657 20.80 32.92 7.37
CA PHE A 657 20.31 31.85 6.50
C PHE A 657 18.81 31.58 6.68
N VAL A 658 18.25 31.94 7.84
CA VAL A 658 16.85 31.75 8.17
C VAL A 658 16.31 32.99 8.89
N ARG A 659 15.18 33.52 8.43
CA ARG A 659 14.46 34.64 9.09
C ARG A 659 13.27 34.14 9.92
N GLY A 660 12.86 34.95 10.89
CA GLY A 660 11.68 34.66 11.72
C GLY A 660 11.93 33.73 12.91
N LEU A 661 13.20 33.39 13.20
CA LEU A 661 13.56 32.55 14.34
C LEU A 661 13.71 33.36 15.63
N VAL A 662 13.34 32.75 16.76
CA VAL A 662 13.73 33.21 18.09
C VAL A 662 15.00 32.47 18.50
N ILE A 663 16.10 33.18 18.74
CA ILE A 663 17.38 32.55 19.11
C ILE A 663 17.60 32.70 20.63
N ALA A 664 17.71 31.56 21.32
CA ALA A 664 18.07 31.45 22.72
C ALA A 664 19.49 30.89 22.82
N ARG A 665 20.49 31.79 22.80
CA ARG A 665 21.90 31.42 22.89
C ARG A 665 22.41 31.51 24.32
N ASN A 666 23.07 30.46 24.79
CA ASN A 666 23.71 30.44 26.11
C ASN A 666 25.07 31.15 26.10
N GLU A 667 25.55 31.57 27.29
CA GLU A 667 26.88 32.18 27.45
C GLU A 667 28.01 31.14 27.56
N SER A 668 27.67 29.93 28.00
CA SER A 668 28.57 28.78 28.16
C SER A 668 27.85 27.51 27.69
N ASN A 669 28.59 26.44 27.37
CA ASN A 669 27.98 25.14 27.08
C ASN A 669 27.35 24.56 28.36
N GLN A 670 26.03 24.42 28.37
CA GLN A 670 25.24 23.97 29.53
C GLN A 670 24.69 22.54 29.36
N GLY A 671 24.86 21.93 28.18
CA GLY A 671 24.30 20.63 27.84
C GLY A 671 22.82 20.69 27.45
N PHE A 672 22.28 19.56 27.00
CA PHE A 672 20.94 19.46 26.41
C PHE A 672 19.85 19.99 27.34
N LEU A 673 19.78 19.48 28.58
CA LEU A 673 18.70 19.78 29.52
C LEU A 673 18.60 21.28 29.85
N LYS A 674 19.73 21.87 30.26
CA LYS A 674 19.78 23.28 30.69
C LYS A 674 19.52 24.22 29.51
N ASN A 675 20.01 23.86 28.33
CA ASN A 675 19.75 24.60 27.10
C ASN A 675 18.25 24.60 26.74
N CYS A 676 17.62 23.43 26.76
CA CYS A 676 16.16 23.29 26.55
C CYS A 676 15.37 24.10 27.59
N ASN A 677 15.71 23.98 28.89
CA ASN A 677 15.06 24.72 29.97
C ASN A 677 15.19 26.24 29.81
N ASN A 678 16.35 26.73 29.38
CA ASN A 678 16.58 28.15 29.15
C ASN A 678 15.77 28.67 27.96
N ALA A 679 15.76 27.92 26.84
CA ALA A 679 15.02 28.29 25.64
C ALA A 679 13.50 28.26 25.86
N ALA A 680 13.00 27.30 26.64
CA ALA A 680 11.57 27.19 26.97
C ALA A 680 11.02 28.43 27.68
N LYS A 681 11.84 29.21 28.39
CA LYS A 681 11.44 30.49 29.00
C LYS A 681 11.04 31.55 27.97
N LYS A 682 11.44 31.38 26.71
CA LYS A 682 11.08 32.29 25.60
C LYS A 682 9.84 31.85 24.83
N ALA A 683 9.28 30.66 25.13
CA ALA A 683 8.11 30.12 24.46
C ALA A 683 6.85 30.94 24.76
N ARG A 684 6.13 31.35 23.71
CA ARG A 684 4.83 32.02 23.80
C ARG A 684 3.64 31.10 23.51
N GLY A 685 3.91 29.93 22.94
CA GLY A 685 2.92 28.93 22.56
C GLY A 685 2.08 28.44 23.72
N GLU A 686 0.87 27.97 23.42
CA GLU A 686 0.05 27.21 24.36
C GLU A 686 0.70 25.86 24.66
N TYR A 687 1.29 25.25 23.62
CA TYR A 687 2.05 24.01 23.70
C TYR A 687 3.53 24.26 23.44
N ILE A 688 4.39 23.48 24.13
CA ILE A 688 5.81 23.39 23.87
C ILE A 688 6.08 22.06 23.18
N PHE A 689 6.80 22.12 22.06
CA PHE A 689 7.25 20.94 21.33
C PHE A 689 8.79 20.91 21.30
N PHE A 690 9.41 19.89 21.87
CA PHE A 690 10.86 19.67 21.73
C PHE A 690 11.12 18.78 20.51
N LEU A 691 11.91 19.29 19.57
CA LEU A 691 12.29 18.59 18.34
C LEU A 691 13.81 18.61 18.18
N ASN A 692 14.45 17.46 18.11
CA ASN A 692 15.89 17.41 17.87
C ASN A 692 16.25 17.96 16.48
N ASN A 693 17.44 18.55 16.35
CA ASN A 693 17.88 19.18 15.11
C ASN A 693 18.27 18.19 13.99
N ASP A 694 18.53 16.92 14.34
CA ASP A 694 18.79 15.79 13.44
C ASP A 694 17.51 15.03 13.08
N THR A 695 16.41 15.77 12.84
CA THR A 695 15.11 15.23 12.45
C THR A 695 14.57 15.89 11.18
N THR A 696 13.69 15.18 10.46
CA THR A 696 12.81 15.76 9.45
C THR A 696 11.38 15.28 9.67
N VAL A 697 10.41 16.17 9.51
CA VAL A 697 9.00 15.87 9.77
C VAL A 697 8.26 15.49 8.49
N LYS A 698 7.27 14.60 8.59
CA LYS A 698 6.37 14.23 7.45
C LYS A 698 5.16 15.15 7.39
N GLU A 699 4.42 15.08 6.28
CA GLU A 699 3.14 15.75 6.13
C GLU A 699 2.19 15.39 7.28
N ASN A 700 1.41 16.37 7.75
CA ASN A 700 0.42 16.19 8.82
C ASN A 700 0.99 15.69 10.17
N TRP A 701 2.27 15.94 10.46
CA TRP A 701 2.89 15.48 11.71
C TRP A 701 2.39 16.21 12.97
N LEU A 702 2.17 17.53 12.90
CA LEU A 702 1.80 18.36 14.05
C LEU A 702 0.29 18.31 14.42
N PRO A 703 -0.66 18.37 13.46
CA PRO A 703 -2.08 18.44 13.77
C PRO A 703 -2.64 17.30 14.63
N PRO A 704 -2.28 16.01 14.41
CA PRO A 704 -2.73 14.90 15.24
C PRO A 704 -2.32 15.03 16.72
N LEU A 705 -1.16 15.60 16.99
CA LEU A 705 -0.67 15.81 18.36
C LEU A 705 -1.51 16.86 19.09
N ILE A 706 -1.82 17.97 18.41
CA ILE A 706 -2.62 19.07 18.99
C ILE A 706 -4.04 18.58 19.25
N LYS A 707 -4.67 17.96 18.25
CA LYS A 707 -6.03 17.42 18.37
C LYS A 707 -6.16 16.45 19.54
N LEU A 708 -5.14 15.63 19.77
CA LEU A 708 -5.15 14.66 20.87
C LEU A 708 -5.03 15.33 22.25
N LEU A 709 -4.18 16.34 22.43
CA LEU A 709 -4.10 17.10 23.68
C LEU A 709 -5.38 17.92 23.96
N GLU A 710 -6.05 18.40 22.90
CA GLU A 710 -7.28 19.18 23.03
C GLU A 710 -8.52 18.32 23.28
N SER A 711 -8.54 17.07 22.77
CA SER A 711 -9.69 16.17 22.90
C SER A 711 -9.81 15.55 24.30
N ASP A 712 -8.70 15.34 25.00
CA ASP A 712 -8.67 14.70 26.32
C ASP A 712 -7.71 15.42 27.28
N ARG A 713 -8.29 16.16 28.24
CA ARG A 713 -7.54 16.90 29.27
C ARG A 713 -6.78 16.01 30.25
N SER A 714 -7.04 14.70 30.27
CA SER A 714 -6.25 13.76 31.06
C SER A 714 -4.89 13.47 30.43
N ILE A 715 -4.65 13.86 29.18
CA ILE A 715 -3.36 13.70 28.50
C ILE A 715 -2.47 14.90 28.82
N GLY A 716 -1.32 14.62 29.44
CA GLY A 716 -0.32 15.63 29.78
C GLY A 716 0.80 15.77 28.76
N MET A 717 1.15 14.67 28.08
CA MET A 717 2.25 14.62 27.12
C MET A 717 1.93 13.69 25.95
N VAL A 718 2.29 14.11 24.74
CA VAL A 718 2.15 13.32 23.51
C VAL A 718 3.45 13.29 22.71
N GLY A 719 3.59 12.31 21.83
CA GLY A 719 4.79 12.20 21.01
C GLY A 719 4.61 11.38 19.75
N SER A 720 5.56 11.60 18.84
CA SER A 720 5.51 11.11 17.48
C SER A 720 6.04 9.68 17.32
N LYS A 721 5.62 9.03 16.24
CA LYS A 721 6.28 7.86 15.67
C LYS A 721 7.60 8.25 15.04
N LEU A 722 8.68 7.61 15.50
CA LEU A 722 10.02 7.82 14.98
C LEU A 722 10.36 6.72 13.98
N ILE A 723 10.84 7.12 12.81
CA ILE A 723 11.35 6.22 11.78
C ILE A 723 12.79 6.58 11.42
N TYR A 724 13.58 5.59 11.04
CA TYR A 724 14.91 5.82 10.49
C TYR A 724 14.82 6.35 9.05
N PRO A 725 15.87 7.01 8.53
CA PRO A 725 15.91 7.46 7.14
C PRO A 725 15.77 6.33 6.11
N ASP A 726 16.07 5.08 6.49
CA ASP A 726 15.91 3.89 5.64
C ASP A 726 14.49 3.30 5.65
N GLY A 727 13.56 3.92 6.37
CA GLY A 727 12.15 3.53 6.43
C GLY A 727 11.80 2.54 7.55
N ARG A 728 12.78 2.01 8.31
CA ARG A 728 12.49 1.12 9.45
C ARG A 728 11.95 1.88 10.66
N LEU A 729 11.17 1.21 11.50
CA LEU A 729 10.68 1.78 12.75
C LEU A 729 11.84 2.02 13.72
N GLN A 730 11.89 3.21 14.31
CA GLN A 730 12.85 3.52 15.37
C GLN A 730 12.21 3.41 16.75
N GLU A 731 11.02 3.99 16.91
CA GLU A 731 10.30 4.00 18.19
C GLU A 731 8.79 4.22 17.95
N ALA A 732 7.99 3.34 18.56
CA ALA A 732 6.55 3.49 18.69
C ALA A 732 6.16 3.66 20.18
N GLY A 733 6.77 4.66 20.83
CA GLY A 733 6.76 4.83 22.28
C GLY A 733 7.76 3.94 23.00
N GLY A 734 8.08 4.33 24.24
CA GLY A 734 9.05 3.65 25.08
C GLY A 734 8.39 2.79 26.17
N ILE A 735 9.05 1.67 26.50
CA ILE A 735 8.72 0.80 27.64
C ILE A 735 9.83 0.93 28.68
N ILE A 736 9.47 1.10 29.96
CA ILE A 736 10.40 1.02 31.08
C ILE A 736 10.05 -0.22 31.90
N TRP A 737 11.02 -1.12 32.02
CA TRP A 737 10.87 -2.34 32.79
C TRP A 737 11.09 -2.11 34.29
N SER A 738 10.73 -3.10 35.12
CA SER A 738 10.85 -3.02 36.58
C SER A 738 12.30 -2.94 37.08
N ASP A 739 13.26 -3.37 36.26
CA ASP A 739 14.70 -3.22 36.52
C ASP A 739 15.25 -1.84 36.10
N GLY A 740 14.39 -0.96 35.57
CA GLY A 740 14.74 0.37 35.07
C GLY A 740 15.41 0.40 33.69
N SER A 741 15.52 -0.73 33.01
CA SER A 741 15.95 -0.74 31.61
C SER A 741 14.84 -0.20 30.71
N GLY A 742 15.24 0.59 29.71
CA GLY A 742 14.33 1.18 28.73
C GLY A 742 14.41 0.47 27.39
N TRP A 743 13.27 0.39 26.70
CA TRP A 743 13.17 -0.18 25.36
C TRP A 743 12.34 0.70 24.44
N ASN A 744 12.95 1.15 23.34
CA ASN A 744 12.23 1.80 22.25
C ASN A 744 11.43 0.73 21.50
N TYR A 745 10.12 0.70 21.73
CA TYR A 745 9.28 -0.39 21.25
C TYR A 745 9.22 -0.40 19.72
N GLY A 746 9.39 -1.58 19.11
CA GLY A 746 9.39 -1.79 17.67
C GLY A 746 10.68 -1.39 16.93
N ARG A 747 11.78 -1.13 17.64
CA ARG A 747 13.07 -0.78 17.03
C ARG A 747 13.50 -1.79 15.95
N CYS A 748 13.80 -1.28 14.75
CA CYS A 748 14.21 -2.02 13.55
C CYS A 748 13.12 -2.90 12.92
N ASP A 749 11.87 -2.80 13.35
CA ASP A 749 10.74 -3.55 12.78
C ASP A 749 10.05 -2.77 11.64
N ASP A 750 9.06 -3.40 10.99
CA ASP A 750 8.19 -2.76 10.00
C ASP A 750 7.24 -1.76 10.70
N PRO A 751 7.31 -0.46 10.37
CA PRO A 751 6.41 0.53 10.96
C PRO A 751 4.93 0.31 10.64
N ASN A 752 4.56 -0.47 9.61
CA ASN A 752 3.18 -0.61 9.16
C ASN A 752 2.37 -1.70 9.88
N LYS A 753 3.01 -2.46 10.78
CA LYS A 753 2.32 -3.50 11.57
C LYS A 753 1.20 -2.90 12.44
N PRO A 754 0.05 -3.59 12.58
CA PRO A 754 -1.07 -3.13 13.41
C PRO A 754 -0.69 -2.61 14.80
N GLU A 755 0.22 -3.32 15.48
CA GLU A 755 0.63 -3.00 16.85
C GLU A 755 1.34 -1.64 17.02
N TYR A 756 1.77 -1.01 15.93
CA TYR A 756 2.43 0.30 15.95
C TYR A 756 1.53 1.45 15.48
N ASN A 757 0.29 1.18 15.05
CA ASN A 757 -0.54 2.14 14.32
C ASN A 757 -1.86 2.51 15.03
N TYR A 758 -1.90 2.46 16.37
CA TYR A 758 -3.01 2.99 17.18
C TYR A 758 -2.49 3.86 18.34
N VAL A 759 -3.33 4.80 18.79
CA VAL A 759 -3.05 5.72 19.90
C VAL A 759 -3.03 4.95 21.22
N ARG A 760 -2.01 5.12 22.06
CA ARG A 760 -1.93 4.37 23.34
C ARG A 760 -1.10 5.06 24.41
N ASP A 761 -1.38 4.70 25.65
CA ASP A 761 -0.57 5.08 26.80
C ASP A 761 0.78 4.37 26.76
N VAL A 762 1.88 5.10 26.99
CA VAL A 762 3.25 4.56 26.98
C VAL A 762 4.01 5.01 28.23
N ASP A 763 5.13 4.35 28.53
CA ASP A 763 5.91 4.69 29.72
C ASP A 763 6.62 6.03 29.61
N TYR A 764 7.21 6.25 28.44
CA TYR A 764 7.89 7.48 28.06
C TYR A 764 7.89 7.62 26.53
N ILE A 765 8.35 8.78 26.07
CA ILE A 765 8.57 9.10 24.67
C ILE A 765 9.95 9.72 24.59
N SER A 766 10.75 9.33 23.60
CA SER A 766 12.07 9.90 23.36
C SER A 766 12.00 11.43 23.23
N GLY A 767 12.96 12.12 23.86
CA GLY A 767 13.12 13.58 23.77
C GLY A 767 13.36 14.12 22.35
N ALA A 768 13.43 13.26 21.33
CA ALA A 768 13.54 13.64 19.92
C ALA A 768 12.30 14.36 19.37
N ALA A 769 11.09 14.03 19.85
CA ALA A 769 9.83 14.57 19.34
C ALA A 769 8.69 14.47 20.38
N ILE A 770 8.66 15.40 21.34
CA ILE A 770 7.67 15.42 22.44
C ILE A 770 6.92 16.75 22.55
N MET A 771 5.63 16.68 22.88
CA MET A 771 4.76 17.84 23.10
C MET A 771 4.04 17.78 24.44
N LEU A 772 3.93 18.92 25.10
CA LEU A 772 3.10 19.12 26.27
C LEU A 772 2.63 20.57 26.38
N SER A 773 1.62 20.84 27.22
CA SER A 773 1.20 22.22 27.47
C SER A 773 2.30 23.01 28.17
N ARG A 774 2.46 24.28 27.80
CA ARG A 774 3.42 25.19 28.46
C ARG A 774 3.13 25.32 29.95
N LYS A 775 1.84 25.36 30.32
CA LYS A 775 1.41 25.38 31.71
C LYS A 775 1.93 24.17 32.50
N LEU A 776 1.78 22.96 31.95
CA LEU A 776 2.30 21.75 32.61
C LEU A 776 3.83 21.75 32.69
N TRP A 777 4.51 22.23 31.64
CA TRP A 777 5.97 22.39 31.66
C TRP A 777 6.44 23.32 32.79
N GLU A 778 5.77 24.46 32.97
CA GLU A 778 6.04 25.42 34.06
C GLU A 778 5.74 24.81 35.44
N GLU A 779 4.68 24.02 35.58
CA GLU A 779 4.31 23.32 36.82
C GLU A 779 5.27 22.17 37.18
N ILE A 780 5.89 21.54 36.18
CA ILE A 780 6.94 20.53 36.40
C ILE A 780 8.27 21.20 36.78
N GLY A 781 8.56 22.37 36.20
CA GLY A 781 9.82 23.09 36.39
C GLY A 781 10.86 22.77 35.31
N GLY A 782 10.45 22.15 34.19
CA GLY A 782 11.29 21.74 33.07
C GLY A 782 12.00 20.40 33.27
N PHE A 783 13.01 20.12 32.45
CA PHE A 783 13.84 18.93 32.58
C PHE A 783 14.65 18.97 33.89
N ASP A 784 14.70 17.85 34.58
CA ASP A 784 15.37 17.74 35.87
C ASP A 784 16.90 17.76 35.73
N GLU A 785 17.54 18.80 36.26
CA GLU A 785 18.98 19.01 36.12
C GLU A 785 19.85 17.91 36.76
N ARG A 786 19.27 16.98 37.55
CA ARG A 786 19.96 15.79 38.07
C ARG A 786 20.57 14.92 36.97
N TYR A 787 19.98 14.94 35.78
CA TYR A 787 20.44 14.16 34.62
C TYR A 787 21.32 14.97 33.66
N ALA A 788 21.72 16.20 34.01
CA ALA A 788 22.65 16.96 33.19
C ALA A 788 23.98 16.20 33.02
N PRO A 789 24.55 16.14 31.81
CA PRO A 789 24.18 16.94 30.62
C PRO A 789 23.14 16.33 29.65
N ALA A 790 22.81 15.02 29.73
CA ALA A 790 21.86 14.33 28.84
C ALA A 790 21.51 12.90 29.34
N TYR A 791 20.50 12.29 28.73
CA TYR A 791 19.93 10.94 28.96
C TYR A 791 19.08 10.81 30.23
N CYS A 792 17.95 10.09 30.10
CA CYS A 792 16.91 9.84 31.10
C CYS A 792 16.02 11.05 31.45
N GLU A 793 16.26 12.23 30.87
CA GLU A 793 15.45 13.43 31.09
C GLU A 793 14.01 13.30 30.56
N ASP A 794 13.85 12.59 29.45
CA ASP A 794 12.59 12.35 28.76
C ASP A 794 11.73 11.32 29.52
N SER A 795 12.38 10.27 30.00
CA SER A 795 11.79 9.27 30.91
C SER A 795 11.38 9.93 32.22
N ASP A 796 12.24 10.75 32.82
CA ASP A 796 11.90 11.46 34.05
C ASP A 796 10.71 12.40 33.88
N LEU A 797 10.68 13.18 32.79
CA LEU A 797 9.57 14.06 32.45
C LEU A 797 8.25 13.28 32.32
N ALA A 798 8.27 12.13 31.63
CA ALA A 798 7.10 11.26 31.49
C ALA A 798 6.57 10.80 32.85
N PHE A 799 7.46 10.45 33.79
CA PHE A 799 7.09 10.03 35.13
C PHE A 799 6.58 11.20 35.99
N GLU A 800 7.13 12.41 35.83
CA GLU A 800 6.62 13.61 36.48
C GLU A 800 5.21 14.00 35.99
N VAL A 801 4.93 13.83 34.69
CA VAL A 801 3.59 13.98 34.11
C VAL A 801 2.63 12.96 34.74
N ARG A 802 3.02 11.68 34.76
CA ARG A 802 2.22 10.60 35.35
C ARG A 802 1.95 10.75 36.84
N LYS A 803 2.94 11.22 37.61
CA LYS A 803 2.82 11.49 39.05
C LYS A 803 1.73 12.52 39.37
N ARG A 804 1.38 13.38 38.40
CA ARG A 804 0.29 14.36 38.51
C ARG A 804 -1.07 13.81 38.07
N GLY A 805 -1.16 12.51 37.79
CA GLY A 805 -2.39 11.83 37.34
C GLY A 805 -2.70 12.04 35.86
N LEU A 806 -1.73 12.51 35.07
CA LEU A 806 -1.88 12.74 33.63
C LEU A 806 -1.29 11.57 32.82
N ARG A 807 -1.80 11.38 31.61
CA ARG A 807 -1.38 10.33 30.68
C ARG A 807 -0.24 10.80 29.78
N VAL A 808 0.58 9.84 29.35
CA VAL A 808 1.64 10.00 28.35
C VAL A 808 1.27 9.13 27.17
N VAL A 809 1.09 9.72 25.99
CA VAL A 809 0.40 9.05 24.88
C VAL A 809 1.21 9.11 23.58
N TYR A 810 1.36 7.96 22.93
CA TYR A 810 1.95 7.83 21.61
C TYR A 810 0.91 8.09 20.50
N GLN A 811 1.28 8.91 19.51
CA GLN A 811 0.42 9.29 18.38
C GLN A 811 1.03 8.81 17.04
N PRO A 812 0.54 7.69 16.46
CA PRO A 812 1.12 7.09 15.25
C PRO A 812 0.96 7.91 13.97
N LEU A 813 -0.04 8.79 13.88
CA LEU A 813 -0.22 9.65 12.70
C LEU A 813 0.81 10.78 12.64
N SER A 814 1.46 11.10 13.76
CA SER A 814 2.56 12.04 13.79
C SER A 814 3.86 11.32 13.49
N VAL A 815 4.40 11.46 12.27
CA VAL A 815 5.60 10.75 11.83
C VAL A 815 6.79 11.69 11.67
N VAL A 816 7.90 11.34 12.34
CA VAL A 816 9.17 12.08 12.31
C VAL A 816 10.30 11.12 11.93
N ILE A 817 11.10 11.50 10.93
CA ILE A 817 12.34 10.81 10.58
C ILE A 817 13.46 11.34 11.47
N HIS A 818 14.24 10.46 12.09
CA HIS A 818 15.32 10.86 12.99
C HIS A 818 16.64 10.13 12.67
N PHE A 819 17.71 10.90 12.49
CA PHE A 819 19.01 10.45 11.98
C PHE A 819 19.97 9.94 13.09
N GLU A 820 19.45 9.19 14.08
CA GLU A 820 20.11 8.79 15.34
C GLU A 820 21.65 8.62 15.30
N GLY A 821 22.35 9.22 16.26
CA GLY A 821 23.79 9.01 16.48
C GLY A 821 24.72 10.06 15.87
N VAL A 822 24.18 10.96 15.06
CA VAL A 822 24.89 12.12 14.48
C VAL A 822 25.26 13.17 15.54
N SER A 823 24.37 13.38 16.51
CA SER A 823 24.52 14.41 17.54
C SER A 823 25.43 13.99 18.71
N ASN A 824 25.60 12.68 19.00
CA ASN A 824 26.22 12.22 20.26
C ASN A 824 27.24 11.04 20.19
N GLY A 825 27.56 10.48 19.02
CA GLY A 825 28.60 9.44 18.88
C GLY A 825 28.23 8.05 19.44
N THR A 826 28.98 7.00 19.07
CA THR A 826 28.62 5.59 19.28
C THR A 826 29.36 4.86 20.42
N ASP A 827 30.35 5.49 21.07
CA ASP A 827 31.19 4.84 22.07
C ASP A 827 30.65 4.99 23.51
N VAL A 828 30.33 3.86 24.16
CA VAL A 828 29.90 3.77 25.57
C VAL A 828 31.08 3.65 26.55
N ASN A 829 32.28 3.34 26.07
CA ASN A 829 33.50 3.15 26.86
C ASN A 829 34.48 4.34 26.78
N GLY A 830 34.13 5.38 26.01
CA GLY A 830 34.94 6.58 25.78
C GLY A 830 34.59 7.78 26.68
N THR A 831 35.15 8.95 26.35
CA THR A 831 34.92 10.24 27.04
C THR A 831 33.60 10.94 26.66
N GLY A 832 32.72 10.28 25.88
CA GLY A 832 31.51 10.85 25.28
C GLY A 832 30.26 10.88 26.18
N LEU A 833 29.19 11.49 25.66
CA LEU A 833 27.91 11.71 26.36
C LEU A 833 27.18 10.41 26.76
N LYS A 834 27.35 9.30 26.01
CA LYS A 834 26.69 8.01 26.31
C LYS A 834 27.12 7.38 27.65
N ARG A 835 28.25 7.76 28.25
CA ARG A 835 28.62 7.30 29.61
C ARG A 835 27.57 7.69 30.66
N TYR A 836 26.93 8.85 30.47
CA TYR A 836 25.93 9.36 31.38
C TYR A 836 24.65 8.52 31.33
N GLN A 837 24.42 7.73 30.27
CA GLN A 837 23.27 6.82 30.21
C GLN A 837 23.29 5.81 31.36
N VAL A 838 24.47 5.24 31.69
CA VAL A 838 24.58 4.26 32.79
C VAL A 838 24.44 4.94 34.15
N GLU A 839 25.08 6.11 34.32
CA GLU A 839 25.03 6.87 35.57
C GLU A 839 23.62 7.42 35.85
N ASN A 840 22.99 8.03 34.85
CA ASN A 840 21.67 8.64 34.95
C ASN A 840 20.56 7.61 35.04
N ASN A 841 20.71 6.42 34.44
CA ASN A 841 19.76 5.33 34.65
C ASN A 841 19.73 4.93 36.14
N LYS A 842 20.89 4.83 36.81
CA LYS A 842 20.91 4.60 38.27
C LYS A 842 20.18 5.70 39.05
N LYS A 843 20.38 6.98 38.69
CA LYS A 843 19.66 8.10 39.33
C LYS A 843 18.15 8.03 39.08
N LEU A 844 17.72 7.63 37.88
CA LEU A 844 16.32 7.45 37.52
C LEU A 844 15.70 6.30 38.34
N GLN A 845 16.39 5.17 38.43
CA GLN A 845 16.03 4.03 39.27
C GLN A 845 15.90 4.42 40.74
N GLU A 846 16.84 5.20 41.28
CA GLU A 846 16.80 5.67 42.66
C GLU A 846 15.63 6.63 42.91
N LYS A 847 15.35 7.56 41.98
CA LYS A 847 14.25 8.52 42.09
C LYS A 847 12.88 7.83 42.01
N TRP A 848 12.73 6.87 41.09
CA TRP A 848 11.46 6.24 40.75
C TRP A 848 11.36 4.78 41.21
N SER A 849 12.14 4.39 42.21
CA SER A 849 12.24 3.00 42.69
C SER A 849 10.88 2.39 43.04
N GLU A 850 9.98 3.17 43.64
CA GLU A 850 8.63 2.70 43.97
C GLU A 850 7.74 2.56 42.74
N GLU A 851 7.90 3.41 41.72
CA GLU A 851 7.12 3.31 40.48
C GLU A 851 7.62 2.15 39.61
N PHE A 852 8.92 1.86 39.60
CA PHE A 852 9.48 0.75 38.82
C PHE A 852 8.98 -0.61 39.33
N LYS A 853 8.71 -0.76 40.63
CA LYS A 853 8.03 -1.94 41.17
C LYS A 853 6.65 -2.18 40.54
N ASN A 854 6.00 -1.12 40.07
CA ASN A 854 4.70 -1.19 39.39
C ASN A 854 4.82 -1.46 37.89
N GLN A 855 6.02 -1.57 37.32
CA GLN A 855 6.27 -1.89 35.91
C GLN A 855 6.42 -3.40 35.65
N TYR A 856 6.41 -3.79 34.37
CA TYR A 856 6.57 -5.18 33.94
C TYR A 856 8.00 -5.69 34.09
N ASP A 857 8.13 -6.97 34.42
CA ASP A 857 9.44 -7.59 34.61
C ASP A 857 10.10 -7.91 33.27
N ASN A 858 11.41 -7.67 33.20
CA ASN A 858 12.23 -8.00 32.06
C ASN A 858 12.80 -9.43 32.21
N VAL A 859 11.94 -10.45 32.09
CA VAL A 859 12.35 -11.87 32.25
C VAL A 859 12.33 -12.60 30.91
N GLY A 860 13.50 -13.00 30.41
CA GLY A 860 13.61 -13.82 29.19
C GLY A 860 13.36 -13.04 27.89
N VAL A 861 12.46 -13.54 27.04
CA VAL A 861 11.93 -12.81 25.86
C VAL A 861 10.69 -12.07 26.33
N PRO A 862 10.74 -10.75 26.56
CA PRO A 862 9.62 -10.04 27.17
C PRO A 862 8.42 -10.05 26.23
N ASN A 863 7.30 -10.63 26.66
CA ASN A 863 6.04 -10.47 25.94
C ASN A 863 5.53 -9.03 26.15
N ALA A 864 5.78 -8.17 25.17
CA ALA A 864 5.47 -6.74 25.22
C ALA A 864 3.97 -6.42 25.19
N PHE A 865 3.09 -7.42 24.97
CA PHE A 865 1.67 -7.22 24.67
C PHE A 865 0.98 -6.24 25.61
N ARG A 866 1.16 -6.41 26.93
CA ARG A 866 0.56 -5.51 27.93
C ARG A 866 1.46 -4.34 28.34
N ALA A 867 2.77 -4.47 28.18
CA ALA A 867 3.73 -3.44 28.55
C ALA A 867 3.66 -2.24 27.59
N ARG A 868 3.53 -2.49 26.28
CA ARG A 868 3.52 -1.47 25.20
C ARG A 868 2.40 -0.43 25.30
N GLU A 869 1.34 -0.73 26.04
CA GLU A 869 0.12 0.06 26.15
C GLU A 869 -0.30 0.31 27.62
N ARG A 870 0.60 -0.01 28.56
CA ARG A 870 0.37 0.12 30.02
C ARG A 870 -0.96 -0.50 30.49
N SER A 871 -1.28 -1.70 30.02
CA SER A 871 -2.56 -2.38 30.32
C SER A 871 -2.54 -3.30 31.54
N ARG A 872 -1.68 -3.02 32.53
CA ARG A 872 -1.62 -3.82 33.77
C ARG A 872 -2.92 -3.72 34.56
N GLY A 873 -3.51 -4.89 34.86
CA GLY A 873 -4.78 -4.99 35.58
C GLY A 873 -6.02 -4.57 34.77
N LYS A 874 -5.85 -4.13 33.52
CA LYS A 874 -6.96 -3.84 32.60
C LYS A 874 -7.40 -5.14 31.93
N LYS A 875 -8.72 -5.31 31.79
CA LYS A 875 -9.28 -6.43 31.01
C LYS A 875 -9.13 -6.16 29.52
N VAL A 876 -8.72 -7.15 28.75
CA VAL A 876 -8.55 -7.08 27.30
C VAL A 876 -9.71 -7.82 26.63
N ILE A 877 -10.36 -7.15 25.68
CA ILE A 877 -11.45 -7.70 24.89
C ILE A 877 -11.08 -7.72 23.40
N LEU A 878 -11.20 -8.90 22.78
CA LEU A 878 -11.06 -9.08 21.35
C LEU A 878 -12.45 -9.08 20.71
N PHE A 879 -12.77 -8.00 19.99
CA PHE A 879 -13.95 -7.95 19.14
C PHE A 879 -13.67 -8.62 17.80
N VAL A 880 -14.58 -9.49 17.37
CA VAL A 880 -14.52 -10.09 16.03
C VAL A 880 -15.82 -9.78 15.30
N ASP A 881 -15.72 -9.20 14.10
CA ASP A 881 -16.86 -8.91 13.22
C ASP A 881 -16.44 -9.09 11.75
N HIS A 882 -17.40 -9.07 10.82
CA HIS A 882 -17.15 -9.33 9.40
C HIS A 882 -16.15 -8.35 8.78
N TYR A 883 -16.24 -7.06 9.15
CA TYR A 883 -15.36 -5.99 8.70
C TYR A 883 -15.33 -4.86 9.76
N VAL A 884 -14.44 -3.88 9.59
CA VAL A 884 -14.33 -2.72 10.48
C VAL A 884 -15.66 -1.95 10.52
N PRO A 885 -16.25 -1.64 11.69
CA PRO A 885 -17.65 -1.20 11.77
C PRO A 885 -17.86 0.14 11.06
N THR A 886 -18.65 0.12 9.99
CA THR A 886 -19.08 1.32 9.26
C THR A 886 -20.30 1.93 9.94
N PHE A 887 -20.07 2.63 11.04
CA PHE A 887 -21.10 3.04 12.01
C PHE A 887 -22.19 3.99 11.46
N ASP A 888 -21.97 4.60 10.30
CA ASP A 888 -22.90 5.49 9.59
C ASP A 888 -23.68 4.79 8.47
N LYS A 889 -23.42 3.50 8.19
CA LYS A 889 -24.03 2.75 7.07
C LYS A 889 -25.06 1.70 7.49
N ASP A 890 -24.89 1.07 8.65
CA ASP A 890 -25.83 0.06 9.15
C ASP A 890 -25.92 0.02 10.68
N ALA A 891 -27.07 -0.48 11.16
CA ALA A 891 -27.41 -0.55 12.58
C ALA A 891 -26.50 -1.48 13.39
N GLY A 892 -26.05 -2.59 12.78
CA GLY A 892 -25.16 -3.55 13.43
C GLY A 892 -23.79 -2.92 13.69
N SER A 893 -23.20 -2.31 12.66
CA SER A 893 -21.94 -1.56 12.79
C SER A 893 -22.03 -0.41 13.79
N LYS A 894 -23.14 0.36 13.79
CA LYS A 894 -23.36 1.45 14.76
C LYS A 894 -23.37 0.93 16.20
N THR A 895 -24.06 -0.19 16.44
CA THR A 895 -24.11 -0.83 17.75
C THR A 895 -22.72 -1.34 18.18
N THR A 896 -22.03 -2.10 17.31
CA THR A 896 -20.67 -2.60 17.59
C THR A 896 -19.72 -1.45 17.95
N PHE A 897 -19.74 -0.36 17.19
CA PHE A 897 -18.92 0.82 17.43
C PHE A 897 -19.21 1.50 18.79
N GLN A 898 -20.49 1.67 19.14
CA GLN A 898 -20.89 2.26 20.43
C GLN A 898 -20.52 1.38 21.61
N TYR A 899 -20.61 0.05 21.47
CA TYR A 899 -20.12 -0.87 22.51
C TYR A 899 -18.60 -0.79 22.66
N ILE A 900 -17.85 -0.74 21.56
CA ILE A 900 -16.39 -0.52 21.60
C ILE A 900 -16.06 0.76 22.38
N LYS A 901 -16.74 1.88 22.10
CA LYS A 901 -16.56 3.13 22.85
C LYS A 901 -16.84 2.98 24.34
N MET A 902 -17.99 2.39 24.69
CA MET A 902 -18.36 2.14 26.07
C MET A 902 -17.30 1.29 26.80
N PHE A 903 -16.76 0.24 26.18
CA PHE A 903 -15.70 -0.57 26.80
C PHE A 903 -14.42 0.22 27.04
N ILE A 904 -14.02 1.09 26.09
CA ILE A 904 -12.88 2.00 26.26
C ILE A 904 -13.13 2.94 27.44
N GLU A 905 -14.32 3.55 27.53
CA GLU A 905 -14.70 4.44 28.63
C GLU A 905 -14.71 3.73 30.00
N ARG A 906 -15.11 2.45 30.04
CA ARG A 906 -15.05 1.59 31.24
C ARG A 906 -13.65 1.05 31.54
N GLY A 907 -12.63 1.44 30.78
CA GLY A 907 -11.22 1.11 31.03
C GLY A 907 -10.75 -0.23 30.49
N TYR A 908 -11.52 -0.86 29.59
CA TYR A 908 -11.08 -2.06 28.87
C TYR A 908 -10.11 -1.68 27.75
N VAL A 909 -9.20 -2.61 27.46
CA VAL A 909 -8.34 -2.55 26.28
C VAL A 909 -9.03 -3.30 25.17
N VAL A 910 -9.29 -2.61 24.05
CA VAL A 910 -10.02 -3.19 22.93
C VAL A 910 -9.05 -3.56 21.80
N LYS A 911 -9.14 -4.80 21.34
CA LYS A 911 -8.54 -5.30 20.10
C LYS A 911 -9.68 -5.60 19.14
N PHE A 912 -9.55 -5.24 17.86
CA PHE A 912 -10.59 -5.46 16.86
C PHE A 912 -10.05 -6.29 15.69
N LEU A 913 -10.69 -7.42 15.42
CA LEU A 913 -10.40 -8.31 14.31
C LEU A 913 -11.52 -8.21 13.26
N PRO A 914 -11.27 -7.56 12.11
CA PRO A 914 -12.12 -7.73 10.95
C PRO A 914 -11.83 -9.08 10.28
N ASP A 915 -12.84 -9.93 10.11
CA ASP A 915 -12.70 -11.26 9.49
C ASP A 915 -12.25 -11.22 8.02
N ASN A 916 -12.45 -10.08 7.34
CA ASN A 916 -11.89 -9.85 6.00
C ASN A 916 -10.40 -9.44 6.01
N PHE A 917 -9.81 -9.22 7.20
CA PHE A 917 -8.43 -8.79 7.43
C PHE A 917 -8.02 -7.51 6.69
N ALA A 918 -8.99 -6.68 6.32
CA ALA A 918 -8.78 -5.48 5.52
C ALA A 918 -9.03 -4.21 6.33
N LYS A 919 -8.28 -3.15 6.00
CA LYS A 919 -8.62 -1.79 6.43
C LYS A 919 -9.88 -1.31 5.71
N SER A 920 -10.59 -0.40 6.34
CA SER A 920 -11.71 0.35 5.75
C SER A 920 -11.66 1.77 6.26
N GLU A 921 -11.07 2.67 5.47
CA GLU A 921 -10.97 4.09 5.85
C GLU A 921 -12.26 4.86 5.55
N PRO A 922 -12.62 5.88 6.35
CA PRO A 922 -11.87 6.40 7.52
C PRO A 922 -12.11 5.63 8.84
N TYR A 923 -12.90 4.56 8.82
CA TYR A 923 -13.34 3.86 10.03
C TYR A 923 -12.21 3.19 10.80
N THR A 924 -11.18 2.70 10.09
CA THR A 924 -10.01 2.08 10.72
C THR A 924 -9.21 3.12 11.47
N GLU A 925 -8.88 4.24 10.84
CA GLU A 925 -8.22 5.36 11.50
C GLU A 925 -9.00 5.84 12.74
N ILE A 926 -10.33 5.96 12.66
CA ILE A 926 -11.16 6.38 13.80
C ILE A 926 -11.00 5.43 14.99
N LEU A 927 -11.03 4.10 14.76
CA LEU A 927 -10.79 3.11 15.82
C LEU A 927 -9.37 3.20 16.36
N GLU A 928 -8.36 3.29 15.49
CA GLU A 928 -6.96 3.43 15.86
C GLU A 928 -6.72 4.70 16.70
N GLN A 929 -7.38 5.81 16.38
CA GLN A 929 -7.31 7.07 17.12
C GLN A 929 -8.06 7.03 18.46
N MET A 930 -9.05 6.15 18.61
CA MET A 930 -9.68 5.84 19.90
C MET A 930 -8.85 4.90 20.78
N GLY A 931 -7.73 4.39 20.25
CA GLY A 931 -6.82 3.48 20.93
C GLY A 931 -7.17 1.99 20.79
N VAL A 932 -7.91 1.64 19.75
CA VAL A 932 -8.18 0.25 19.37
C VAL A 932 -7.10 -0.25 18.43
N GLU A 933 -6.50 -1.40 18.76
CA GLU A 933 -5.61 -2.09 17.83
C GLU A 933 -6.44 -2.91 16.83
N VAL A 934 -6.41 -2.53 15.56
CA VAL A 934 -7.14 -3.22 14.48
C VAL A 934 -6.24 -4.25 13.81
N LEU A 935 -6.59 -5.53 13.88
CA LEU A 935 -5.77 -6.65 13.39
C LEU A 935 -6.04 -6.93 11.91
N TYR A 936 -5.31 -6.26 11.01
CA TYR A 936 -5.44 -6.38 9.56
C TYR A 936 -4.14 -6.90 8.89
N GLY A 937 -4.23 -7.22 7.60
CA GLY A 937 -3.08 -7.59 6.76
C GLY A 937 -2.94 -9.10 6.52
N ASN A 938 -2.12 -9.46 5.53
CA ASN A 938 -1.92 -10.85 5.13
C ASN A 938 -1.27 -11.71 6.22
N GLU A 939 -0.35 -11.14 7.01
CA GLU A 939 0.26 -11.85 8.14
C GLU A 939 -0.77 -12.25 9.18
N MET A 940 -1.67 -11.33 9.57
CA MET A 940 -2.77 -11.64 10.48
C MET A 940 -3.72 -12.68 9.87
N ARG A 941 -4.04 -12.57 8.57
CA ARG A 941 -4.89 -13.55 7.89
C ARG A 941 -4.34 -14.97 7.95
N THR A 942 -3.03 -15.14 7.79
CA THR A 942 -2.39 -16.46 7.82
C THR A 942 -2.25 -16.99 9.25
N ASN A 943 -1.97 -16.13 10.22
CA ASN A 943 -1.55 -16.53 11.56
C ASN A 943 -2.55 -16.21 12.68
N ILE A 944 -3.80 -15.82 12.38
CA ILE A 944 -4.74 -15.34 13.41
C ILE A 944 -4.99 -16.34 14.56
N PHE A 945 -5.12 -17.62 14.24
CA PHE A 945 -5.37 -18.65 15.26
C PHE A 945 -4.15 -18.83 16.17
N GLU A 946 -2.95 -18.85 15.59
CA GLU A 946 -1.70 -18.86 16.35
C GLU A 946 -1.54 -17.59 17.18
N TRP A 947 -1.92 -16.42 16.65
CA TRP A 947 -1.89 -15.15 17.39
C TRP A 947 -2.82 -15.19 18.61
N ILE A 948 -4.04 -15.72 18.47
CA ILE A 948 -4.98 -15.88 19.58
C ILE A 948 -4.40 -16.84 20.63
N GLU A 949 -3.85 -17.98 20.19
CA GLU A 949 -3.26 -18.99 21.07
C GLU A 949 -2.04 -18.46 21.84
N ASN A 950 -1.14 -17.74 21.15
CA ASN A 950 0.06 -17.14 21.74
C ASN A 950 -0.28 -16.00 22.73
N ASN A 951 -1.41 -15.32 22.54
CA ASN A 951 -1.84 -14.21 23.38
C ASN A 951 -2.98 -14.55 24.34
N GLN A 952 -3.39 -15.83 24.44
CA GLN A 952 -4.57 -16.23 25.20
C GLN A 952 -4.53 -15.83 26.69
N SER A 953 -3.34 -15.85 27.30
CA SER A 953 -3.16 -15.44 28.70
C SER A 953 -3.34 -13.94 28.93
N ASN A 954 -3.32 -13.15 27.85
CA ASN A 954 -3.53 -11.71 27.88
C ASN A 954 -4.94 -11.30 27.45
N ILE A 955 -5.73 -12.18 26.84
CA ILE A 955 -7.08 -11.86 26.35
C ILE A 955 -8.09 -12.41 27.36
N ASP A 956 -8.84 -11.53 28.00
CA ASP A 956 -9.82 -11.92 29.01
C ASP A 956 -11.14 -12.38 28.37
N ILE A 957 -11.54 -11.72 27.27
CA ILE A 957 -12.84 -11.93 26.62
C ILE A 957 -12.70 -11.90 25.09
N VAL A 958 -13.35 -12.83 24.40
CA VAL A 958 -13.63 -12.70 22.96
C VAL A 958 -15.11 -12.39 22.76
N TYR A 959 -15.39 -11.27 22.09
CA TYR A 959 -16.72 -10.82 21.74
C TYR A 959 -16.99 -11.09 20.25
N LEU A 960 -17.69 -12.20 19.98
CA LEU A 960 -18.00 -12.65 18.63
C LEU A 960 -19.31 -12.05 18.15
N ASN A 961 -19.26 -11.33 17.02
CA ASN A 961 -20.44 -10.75 16.37
C ASN A 961 -20.88 -11.63 15.21
N ARG A 962 -22.21 -11.75 15.03
CA ARG A 962 -22.88 -12.38 13.87
C ARG A 962 -22.64 -13.89 13.77
N PRO A 963 -23.69 -14.69 13.47
CA PRO A 963 -23.56 -16.14 13.47
C PRO A 963 -22.53 -16.69 12.45
N HIS A 964 -22.51 -16.17 11.22
CA HIS A 964 -21.61 -16.65 10.15
C HIS A 964 -20.13 -16.31 10.36
N ILE A 965 -19.82 -15.36 11.25
CA ILE A 965 -18.44 -15.04 11.65
C ILE A 965 -18.08 -15.84 12.90
N ALA A 966 -18.94 -15.83 13.92
CA ALA A 966 -18.71 -16.50 15.18
C ALA A 966 -18.38 -18.00 15.02
N THR A 967 -19.02 -18.71 14.08
CA THR A 967 -18.75 -20.13 13.82
C THR A 967 -17.32 -20.43 13.39
N LYS A 968 -16.61 -19.48 12.77
CA LYS A 968 -15.22 -19.67 12.33
C LYS A 968 -14.23 -19.71 13.49
N TYR A 969 -14.57 -19.08 14.62
CA TYR A 969 -13.65 -18.84 15.73
C TYR A 969 -14.03 -19.59 17.00
N ILE A 970 -15.33 -19.76 17.28
CA ILE A 970 -15.80 -20.23 18.59
C ILE A 970 -15.25 -21.61 18.95
N ASP A 971 -15.19 -22.54 18.00
CA ASP A 971 -14.74 -23.92 18.24
C ASP A 971 -13.26 -23.94 18.59
N PHE A 972 -12.44 -23.22 17.80
CA PHE A 972 -11.03 -23.06 18.08
C PHE A 972 -10.79 -22.45 19.47
N ILE A 973 -11.47 -21.34 19.79
CA ILE A 973 -11.28 -20.64 21.08
C ILE A 973 -11.65 -21.56 22.24
N LYS A 974 -12.77 -22.29 22.13
CA LYS A 974 -13.25 -23.21 23.18
C LYS A 974 -12.39 -24.45 23.33
N GLU A 975 -11.75 -24.92 22.27
CA GLU A 975 -10.91 -26.12 22.28
C GLU A 975 -9.45 -25.84 22.67
N LYS A 976 -8.93 -24.65 22.33
CA LYS A 976 -7.51 -24.32 22.46
C LYS A 976 -7.19 -23.31 23.54
N THR A 977 -8.19 -22.62 24.09
CA THR A 977 -7.99 -21.56 25.08
C THR A 977 -9.03 -21.62 26.19
N ASP A 978 -8.75 -20.93 27.29
CA ASP A 978 -9.69 -20.74 28.41
C ASP A 978 -10.41 -19.37 28.35
N ILE A 979 -10.33 -18.66 27.21
CA ILE A 979 -10.86 -17.30 27.10
C ILE A 979 -12.40 -17.33 27.19
N LYS A 980 -12.98 -16.38 27.92
CA LYS A 980 -14.44 -16.23 28.01
C LYS A 980 -15.00 -15.76 26.67
N VAL A 981 -15.85 -16.60 26.05
CA VAL A 981 -16.55 -16.24 24.80
C VAL A 981 -17.90 -15.62 25.11
N ILE A 982 -18.13 -14.42 24.56
CA ILE A 982 -19.42 -13.74 24.49
C ILE A 982 -19.87 -13.71 23.03
N TYR A 983 -21.14 -14.02 22.78
CA TYR A 983 -21.71 -14.03 21.44
C TYR A 983 -22.82 -12.99 21.32
N TYR A 984 -22.74 -12.12 20.31
CA TYR A 984 -23.81 -11.19 19.97
C TYR A 984 -24.43 -11.53 18.61
N GLY A 985 -25.69 -11.95 18.64
CA GLY A 985 -26.39 -12.44 17.45
C GLY A 985 -26.87 -11.36 16.48
N HIS A 986 -26.98 -10.10 16.94
CA HIS A 986 -27.65 -8.97 16.26
C HIS A 986 -29.15 -9.18 16.01
N ASP A 987 -29.54 -10.28 15.39
CA ASP A 987 -30.93 -10.71 15.20
C ASP A 987 -31.02 -12.24 15.14
N LEU A 988 -32.23 -12.79 15.33
CA LEU A 988 -32.47 -14.23 15.16
C LEU A 988 -32.74 -14.53 13.68
N HIS A 989 -31.70 -14.98 12.97
CA HIS A 989 -31.79 -15.26 11.54
C HIS A 989 -32.86 -16.32 11.26
N PHE A 990 -32.91 -17.38 12.07
CA PHE A 990 -33.92 -18.42 11.86
C PHE A 990 -35.36 -17.93 12.05
N LEU A 991 -35.60 -16.96 12.95
CA LEU A 991 -36.91 -16.36 13.15
C LEU A 991 -37.28 -15.48 11.96
N ARG A 992 -36.32 -14.69 11.46
CA ARG A 992 -36.50 -13.83 10.29
C ARG A 992 -36.89 -14.63 9.05
N GLU A 993 -36.09 -15.64 8.69
CA GLU A 993 -36.37 -16.50 7.53
C GLU A 993 -37.69 -17.26 7.67
N ARG A 994 -38.07 -17.65 8.90
CA ARG A 994 -39.36 -18.32 9.16
C ARG A 994 -40.54 -17.39 8.92
N ARG A 995 -40.49 -16.14 9.42
CA ARG A 995 -41.55 -15.16 9.20
C ARG A 995 -41.70 -14.84 7.72
N GLU A 996 -40.59 -14.75 6.99
CA GLU A 996 -40.63 -14.57 5.53
C GLU A 996 -41.29 -15.77 4.84
N TYR A 997 -40.94 -17.00 5.21
CA TYR A 997 -41.63 -18.20 4.72
C TYR A 997 -43.14 -18.19 5.01
N GLU A 998 -43.55 -17.82 6.23
CA GLU A 998 -44.96 -17.75 6.61
C GLU A 998 -45.76 -16.74 5.78
N LEU A 999 -45.09 -15.70 5.25
CA LEU A 999 -45.66 -14.69 4.36
C LEU A 999 -45.63 -15.08 2.88
N THR A 1000 -44.50 -15.60 2.39
CA THR A 1000 -44.26 -15.85 0.96
C THR A 1000 -44.63 -17.26 0.52
N GLY A 1001 -44.66 -18.22 1.45
CA GLY A 1001 -44.79 -19.65 1.16
C GLY A 1001 -43.51 -20.27 0.58
N ASP A 1002 -42.39 -19.54 0.50
CA ASP A 1002 -41.16 -19.99 -0.14
C ASP A 1002 -40.43 -21.07 0.69
N VAL A 1003 -40.36 -22.28 0.13
CA VAL A 1003 -39.74 -23.44 0.77
C VAL A 1003 -38.23 -23.24 1.00
N GLU A 1004 -37.54 -22.42 0.19
CA GLU A 1004 -36.12 -22.13 0.40
C GLU A 1004 -35.90 -21.37 1.71
N ARG A 1005 -36.78 -20.40 2.04
CA ARG A 1005 -36.76 -19.66 3.31
C ARG A 1005 -37.00 -20.56 4.51
N LYS A 1006 -37.88 -21.56 4.36
CA LYS A 1006 -38.09 -22.58 5.40
C LYS A 1006 -36.83 -23.41 5.65
N ASN A 1007 -36.13 -23.82 4.59
CA ASN A 1007 -34.89 -24.59 4.70
C ASN A 1007 -33.76 -23.73 5.30
N ALA A 1008 -33.63 -22.47 4.86
CA ALA A 1008 -32.70 -21.51 5.43
C ALA A 1008 -32.96 -21.29 6.92
N SER A 1009 -34.24 -21.15 7.33
CA SER A 1009 -34.62 -21.04 8.74
C SER A 1009 -34.13 -22.25 9.56
N ALA A 1010 -34.30 -23.48 9.06
CA ALA A 1010 -33.83 -24.68 9.74
C ALA A 1010 -32.29 -24.71 9.89
N TYR A 1011 -31.58 -24.29 8.85
CA TYR A 1011 -30.11 -24.18 8.85
C TYR A 1011 -29.63 -23.17 9.90
N TRP A 1012 -30.14 -21.94 9.85
CA TRP A 1012 -29.79 -20.89 10.82
C TRP A 1012 -30.12 -21.32 12.24
N LYS A 1013 -31.24 -22.00 12.45
CA LYS A 1013 -31.65 -22.46 13.78
C LYS A 1013 -30.63 -23.41 14.39
N SER A 1014 -30.13 -24.35 13.59
CA SER A 1014 -29.11 -25.30 14.07
C SER A 1014 -27.83 -24.59 14.46
N MET A 1015 -27.36 -23.66 13.62
CA MET A 1015 -26.12 -22.93 13.84
C MET A 1015 -26.21 -21.94 15.01
N GLU A 1016 -27.25 -21.11 15.06
CA GLU A 1016 -27.43 -20.10 16.10
C GLU A 1016 -27.58 -20.76 17.49
N LEU A 1017 -28.35 -21.85 17.62
CA LEU A 1017 -28.47 -22.58 18.88
C LEU A 1017 -27.18 -23.26 19.32
N ASP A 1018 -26.35 -23.72 18.38
CA ASP A 1018 -25.04 -24.31 18.68
C ASP A 1018 -24.07 -23.25 19.22
N LEU A 1019 -23.99 -22.09 18.56
CA LEU A 1019 -23.22 -20.93 19.02
C LEU A 1019 -23.63 -20.51 20.43
N MET A 1020 -24.93 -20.37 20.66
CA MET A 1020 -25.47 -19.95 21.96
C MET A 1020 -25.11 -20.90 23.09
N ARG A 1021 -25.04 -22.22 22.82
CA ARG A 1021 -24.66 -23.23 23.81
C ARG A 1021 -23.17 -23.23 24.12
N LYS A 1022 -22.34 -22.87 23.15
CA LYS A 1022 -20.87 -22.78 23.29
C LYS A 1022 -20.43 -21.49 23.97
N ALA A 1023 -21.18 -20.40 23.75
CA ALA A 1023 -20.93 -19.11 24.36
C ALA A 1023 -21.23 -19.12 25.87
N SER A 1024 -20.50 -18.31 26.63
CA SER A 1024 -20.74 -18.14 28.08
C SER A 1024 -22.03 -17.37 28.33
N ILE A 1025 -22.31 -16.41 27.45
CA ILE A 1025 -23.56 -15.67 27.37
C ILE A 1025 -23.81 -15.23 25.93
N SER A 1026 -25.09 -15.22 25.53
CA SER A 1026 -25.53 -14.76 24.23
C SER A 1026 -26.40 -13.51 24.35
N TYR A 1027 -26.04 -12.47 23.62
CA TYR A 1027 -26.76 -11.20 23.63
C TYR A 1027 -27.66 -11.03 22.41
N TYR A 1028 -28.83 -10.44 22.66
CA TYR A 1028 -29.82 -10.08 21.63
C TYR A 1028 -30.46 -8.72 21.94
N PRO A 1029 -30.98 -7.98 20.94
CA PRO A 1029 -31.45 -6.61 21.16
C PRO A 1029 -32.69 -6.44 22.04
N SER A 1030 -33.51 -7.48 22.23
CA SER A 1030 -34.72 -7.36 23.05
C SER A 1030 -35.07 -8.64 23.80
N ASN A 1031 -35.95 -8.51 24.80
CA ASN A 1031 -36.49 -9.65 25.53
C ASN A 1031 -37.37 -10.56 24.65
N ILE A 1032 -37.92 -10.05 23.55
CA ILE A 1032 -38.74 -10.85 22.63
C ILE A 1032 -37.89 -11.96 22.00
N GLU A 1033 -36.66 -11.65 21.55
CA GLU A 1033 -35.76 -12.67 21.02
C GLU A 1033 -35.36 -13.66 22.12
N VAL A 1034 -35.05 -13.18 23.32
CA VAL A 1034 -34.64 -14.03 24.46
C VAL A 1034 -35.75 -15.00 24.85
N ASP A 1035 -36.97 -14.50 25.03
CA ASP A 1035 -38.15 -15.33 25.34
C ASP A 1035 -38.36 -16.38 24.24
N TYR A 1036 -38.21 -15.99 22.97
CA TYR A 1036 -38.33 -16.91 21.85
C TYR A 1036 -37.24 -17.99 21.85
N ILE A 1037 -35.98 -17.66 22.18
CA ILE A 1037 -34.91 -18.65 22.37
C ILE A 1037 -35.30 -19.65 23.48
N HIS A 1038 -35.82 -19.16 24.61
CA HIS A 1038 -36.21 -19.98 25.74
C HIS A 1038 -37.45 -20.84 25.49
N THR A 1039 -38.25 -20.57 24.44
CA THR A 1039 -39.27 -21.52 23.98
C THR A 1039 -38.67 -22.82 23.44
N PHE A 1040 -37.45 -22.78 22.91
CA PHE A 1040 -36.75 -23.95 22.39
C PHE A 1040 -35.82 -24.59 23.42
N ASP A 1041 -35.09 -23.77 24.17
CA ASP A 1041 -34.11 -24.26 25.14
C ASP A 1041 -33.94 -23.26 26.29
N LYS A 1042 -34.59 -23.56 27.41
CA LYS A 1042 -34.52 -22.75 28.65
C LYS A 1042 -33.15 -22.75 29.31
N LYS A 1043 -32.23 -23.64 28.90
CA LYS A 1043 -30.88 -23.71 29.48
C LYS A 1043 -29.90 -22.75 28.80
N ILE A 1044 -30.26 -22.19 27.64
CA ILE A 1044 -29.41 -21.23 26.95
C ILE A 1044 -29.32 -19.95 27.77
N ASN A 1045 -28.09 -19.55 28.10
CA ASN A 1045 -27.81 -18.29 28.78
C ASN A 1045 -27.88 -17.14 27.78
N ALA A 1046 -29.09 -16.65 27.52
CA ALA A 1046 -29.36 -15.52 26.64
C ALA A 1046 -29.88 -14.32 27.44
N LYS A 1047 -29.47 -13.11 27.05
CA LYS A 1047 -29.83 -11.86 27.73
C LYS A 1047 -30.08 -10.75 26.73
N ALA A 1048 -31.09 -9.93 27.02
CA ALA A 1048 -31.39 -8.76 26.22
C ALA A 1048 -30.38 -7.66 26.54
N ILE A 1049 -29.81 -7.04 25.51
CA ILE A 1049 -28.96 -5.86 25.64
C ILE A 1049 -29.61 -4.69 24.95
N THR A 1050 -29.35 -3.49 25.45
CA THR A 1050 -29.83 -2.27 24.82
C THR A 1050 -29.10 -2.06 23.49
N ALA A 1051 -29.87 -2.02 22.40
CA ALA A 1051 -29.38 -1.52 21.13
C ALA A 1051 -29.23 0.01 21.20
N TYR A 1052 -28.11 0.50 20.67
CA TYR A 1052 -27.67 1.90 20.73
C TYR A 1052 -27.33 2.42 22.13
N VAL A 1053 -26.07 2.80 22.31
CA VAL A 1053 -25.53 3.35 23.57
C VAL A 1053 -25.02 4.77 23.31
N PHE A 1054 -25.47 5.72 24.12
CA PHE A 1054 -25.10 7.13 23.99
C PHE A 1054 -24.34 7.62 25.22
N GLU A 1055 -23.24 8.34 24.97
CA GLU A 1055 -22.34 8.87 26.00
C GLU A 1055 -22.79 10.25 26.51
N ARG A 1056 -23.43 11.04 25.64
CA ARG A 1056 -23.76 12.44 25.91
C ARG A 1056 -25.22 12.67 25.62
N PHE A 1057 -25.88 13.42 26.50
CA PHE A 1057 -27.27 13.80 26.35
C PHE A 1057 -27.34 15.32 26.36
N ASN A 1058 -27.81 15.89 25.24
CA ASN A 1058 -28.04 17.32 25.18
C ASN A 1058 -29.38 17.63 25.83
N HIS A 1059 -29.42 18.58 26.76
CA HIS A 1059 -30.66 19.17 27.23
C HIS A 1059 -31.20 20.11 26.14
N ILE A 1060 -31.93 19.54 25.19
CA ILE A 1060 -32.65 20.29 24.16
C ILE A 1060 -33.97 20.74 24.76
N ASP A 1061 -34.17 22.06 24.84
CA ASP A 1061 -35.49 22.65 25.10
C ASP A 1061 -36.29 22.62 23.79
N TYR A 1062 -37.20 21.66 23.70
CA TYR A 1062 -37.98 21.45 22.49
C TYR A 1062 -38.99 22.59 22.32
N ASN A 1063 -38.71 23.45 21.33
CA ASN A 1063 -39.57 24.59 21.02
C ASN A 1063 -40.39 24.32 19.73
N PRO A 1064 -41.69 24.00 19.85
CA PRO A 1064 -42.55 23.73 18.69
C PRO A 1064 -42.80 24.97 17.82
N ASP A 1065 -42.51 26.19 18.29
CA ASP A 1065 -42.78 27.42 17.54
C ASP A 1065 -41.75 27.69 16.43
N ILE A 1066 -40.51 27.22 16.59
CA ILE A 1066 -39.43 27.40 15.61
C ILE A 1066 -39.17 26.16 14.76
N ARG A 1067 -39.79 25.03 15.11
CA ARG A 1067 -39.64 23.74 14.43
C ARG A 1067 -40.78 23.53 13.42
N GLU A 1068 -40.46 23.05 12.23
CA GLU A 1068 -41.44 22.85 11.16
C GLU A 1068 -41.09 21.63 10.31
N GLY A 1069 -42.12 20.89 9.92
CA GLY A 1069 -42.02 19.76 9.00
C GLY A 1069 -42.11 18.41 9.71
N VAL A 1070 -42.23 17.39 8.87
CA VAL A 1070 -42.30 15.98 9.24
C VAL A 1070 -41.10 15.25 8.65
N LEU A 1071 -40.48 14.34 9.40
CA LEU A 1071 -39.29 13.60 8.95
C LEU A 1071 -39.56 12.09 8.87
N PHE A 1072 -39.07 11.48 7.81
CA PHE A 1072 -38.91 10.03 7.68
C PHE A 1072 -37.44 9.70 7.42
N VAL A 1073 -36.88 8.82 8.25
CA VAL A 1073 -35.51 8.30 8.11
C VAL A 1073 -35.54 6.80 7.86
N GLY A 1074 -34.87 6.33 6.81
CA GLY A 1074 -34.71 4.90 6.57
C GLY A 1074 -33.88 4.56 5.34
N GLY A 1075 -32.89 3.68 5.49
CA GLY A 1075 -32.13 3.13 4.36
C GLY A 1075 -33.02 2.25 3.47
N PHE A 1076 -33.00 2.49 2.17
CA PHE A 1076 -33.92 1.88 1.21
C PHE A 1076 -33.43 0.55 0.63
N SER A 1077 -32.22 0.10 1.00
CA SER A 1077 -31.81 -1.29 0.82
C SER A 1077 -32.60 -2.27 1.71
N HIS A 1078 -33.27 -1.77 2.76
CA HIS A 1078 -34.10 -2.57 3.65
C HIS A 1078 -35.58 -2.47 3.20
N PRO A 1079 -36.17 -3.52 2.59
CA PRO A 1079 -37.49 -3.44 1.96
C PRO A 1079 -38.63 -2.88 2.84
N PRO A 1080 -38.70 -3.17 4.17
CA PRO A 1080 -39.68 -2.55 5.06
C PRO A 1080 -39.70 -1.02 5.05
N ASN A 1081 -38.56 -0.35 4.83
CA ASN A 1081 -38.53 1.11 4.82
C ASN A 1081 -39.14 1.69 3.55
N ALA A 1082 -38.84 1.08 2.39
CA ALA A 1082 -39.44 1.48 1.12
C ALA A 1082 -40.95 1.26 1.14
N ASP A 1083 -41.39 0.14 1.70
CA ASP A 1083 -42.80 -0.18 1.89
C ASP A 1083 -43.52 0.82 2.79
N ALA A 1084 -42.95 1.13 3.96
CA ALA A 1084 -43.51 2.10 4.90
C ALA A 1084 -43.66 3.50 4.29
N LEU A 1085 -42.65 3.95 3.52
CA LEU A 1085 -42.71 5.25 2.85
C LEU A 1085 -43.83 5.29 1.81
N LYS A 1086 -43.93 4.27 0.94
CA LYS A 1086 -45.00 4.17 -0.06
C LYS A 1086 -46.38 4.11 0.63
N TYR A 1087 -46.53 3.27 1.65
CA TYR A 1087 -47.76 3.14 2.40
C TYR A 1087 -48.21 4.47 3.03
N PHE A 1088 -47.28 5.22 3.63
CA PHE A 1088 -47.55 6.54 4.21
C PHE A 1088 -47.97 7.57 3.15
N LEU A 1089 -47.24 7.63 2.04
CA LEU A 1089 -47.52 8.58 0.97
C LEU A 1089 -48.85 8.30 0.26
N ASP A 1090 -49.11 7.03 -0.06
CA ASP A 1090 -50.29 6.61 -0.83
C ASP A 1090 -51.59 6.68 -0.03
N ASN A 1091 -51.54 6.43 1.29
CA ASN A 1091 -52.75 6.24 2.10
C ASN A 1091 -52.98 7.36 3.13
N MET A 1092 -51.95 8.12 3.51
CA MET A 1092 -52.01 9.02 4.66
C MET A 1092 -51.59 10.45 4.35
N TRP A 1093 -50.48 10.64 3.62
CA TRP A 1093 -49.83 11.96 3.49
C TRP A 1093 -50.74 13.02 2.86
N GLU A 1094 -51.50 12.70 1.81
CA GLU A 1094 -52.39 13.67 1.18
C GLU A 1094 -53.44 14.24 2.17
N LYS A 1095 -54.01 13.39 3.01
CA LYS A 1095 -54.98 13.78 4.05
C LYS A 1095 -54.34 14.57 5.19
N ILE A 1096 -53.08 14.26 5.53
CA ILE A 1096 -52.31 15.00 6.54
C ILE A 1096 -51.93 16.38 5.99
N TYR A 1097 -51.32 16.43 4.80
CA TYR A 1097 -50.86 17.66 4.15
C TYR A 1097 -52.01 18.65 3.90
N ALA A 1098 -53.21 18.17 3.56
CA ALA A 1098 -54.40 19.01 3.42
C ALA A 1098 -54.75 19.82 4.69
N GLN A 1099 -54.34 19.34 5.87
CA GLN A 1099 -54.67 19.94 7.16
C GLN A 1099 -53.53 20.77 7.76
N ILE A 1100 -52.28 20.30 7.66
CA ILE A 1100 -51.12 20.99 8.28
C ILE A 1100 -50.23 21.77 7.31
N LYS A 1101 -50.18 21.40 6.01
CA LYS A 1101 -49.42 22.08 4.94
C LYS A 1101 -47.95 22.40 5.27
N VAL A 1102 -47.15 21.39 5.60
CA VAL A 1102 -45.74 21.52 6.00
C VAL A 1102 -44.85 20.58 5.19
N PRO A 1103 -43.53 20.84 5.10
CA PRO A 1103 -42.62 19.96 4.38
C PRO A 1103 -42.49 18.58 5.04
N PHE A 1104 -42.46 17.53 4.22
CA PHE A 1104 -42.13 16.16 4.59
C PHE A 1104 -40.77 15.79 4.03
N TYR A 1105 -39.78 15.69 4.91
CA TYR A 1105 -38.40 15.37 4.58
C TYR A 1105 -38.19 13.85 4.57
N ILE A 1106 -37.57 13.34 3.51
CA ILE A 1106 -37.24 11.91 3.36
C ILE A 1106 -35.72 11.77 3.27
N VAL A 1107 -35.13 11.05 4.22
CA VAL A 1107 -33.69 10.83 4.33
C VAL A 1107 -33.37 9.32 4.33
N GLY A 1108 -32.40 8.90 3.54
CA GLY A 1108 -31.97 7.51 3.49
C GLY A 1108 -31.04 7.19 2.31
N SER A 1109 -30.09 6.28 2.56
CA SER A 1109 -29.18 5.72 1.55
C SER A 1109 -29.88 4.73 0.61
N ASN A 1110 -29.29 4.52 -0.57
CA ASN A 1110 -29.68 3.49 -1.55
C ASN A 1110 -31.14 3.53 -2.02
N ALA A 1111 -31.72 4.74 -2.14
CA ALA A 1111 -33.05 4.90 -2.72
C ALA A 1111 -33.08 4.48 -4.19
N THR A 1112 -34.10 3.70 -4.56
CA THR A 1112 -34.40 3.36 -5.96
C THR A 1112 -34.85 4.61 -6.72
N ASP A 1113 -34.75 4.59 -8.05
CA ASP A 1113 -35.21 5.72 -8.88
C ASP A 1113 -36.71 5.97 -8.72
N GLU A 1114 -37.51 4.94 -8.43
CA GLU A 1114 -38.91 5.10 -8.02
C GLU A 1114 -39.06 5.94 -6.75
N ILE A 1115 -38.24 5.72 -5.73
CA ILE A 1115 -38.31 6.48 -4.46
C ILE A 1115 -37.82 7.91 -4.66
N LYS A 1116 -36.77 8.11 -5.47
CA LYS A 1116 -36.28 9.46 -5.81
C LYS A 1116 -37.34 10.26 -6.57
N ALA A 1117 -38.11 9.60 -7.44
CA ALA A 1117 -39.19 10.23 -8.20
C ALA A 1117 -40.39 10.66 -7.33
N LEU A 1118 -40.44 10.28 -6.04
CA LEU A 1118 -41.48 10.74 -5.11
C LEU A 1118 -41.29 12.20 -4.66
N HIS A 1119 -40.14 12.82 -4.97
CA HIS A 1119 -39.90 14.24 -4.70
C HIS A 1119 -40.96 15.10 -5.39
N ASN A 1120 -41.67 15.92 -4.61
CA ASN A 1120 -42.75 16.78 -5.11
C ASN A 1120 -42.97 17.97 -4.16
N GLU A 1121 -42.34 19.11 -4.47
CA GLU A 1121 -42.43 20.32 -3.65
C GLU A 1121 -43.85 20.89 -3.56
N GLU A 1122 -44.67 20.76 -4.62
CA GLU A 1122 -46.08 21.23 -4.61
C GLU A 1122 -46.93 20.49 -3.56
N ARG A 1123 -46.60 19.22 -3.31
CA ARG A 1123 -47.23 18.37 -2.27
C ARG A 1123 -46.43 18.34 -0.96
N GLY A 1124 -45.44 19.22 -0.82
CA GLY A 1124 -44.58 19.33 0.36
C GLY A 1124 -43.60 18.17 0.54
N ILE A 1125 -43.38 17.29 -0.44
CA ILE A 1125 -42.51 16.11 -0.30
C ILE A 1125 -41.08 16.45 -0.75
N ILE A 1126 -40.12 16.43 0.17
CA ILE A 1126 -38.73 16.80 -0.06
C ILE A 1126 -37.81 15.59 0.19
N PHE A 1127 -37.41 14.93 -0.90
CA PHE A 1127 -36.40 13.87 -0.85
C PHE A 1127 -34.97 14.45 -0.78
N LYS A 1128 -34.23 14.14 0.29
CA LYS A 1128 -32.84 14.59 0.52
C LYS A 1128 -31.79 13.55 0.15
N GLY A 1129 -32.14 12.26 0.12
CA GLY A 1129 -31.19 11.17 -0.14
C GLY A 1129 -30.32 10.83 1.07
N PHE A 1130 -29.09 10.37 0.81
CA PHE A 1130 -28.07 10.19 1.85
C PHE A 1130 -27.53 11.56 2.26
N VAL A 1131 -27.41 11.79 3.56
CA VAL A 1131 -26.92 13.04 4.17
C VAL A 1131 -25.87 12.66 5.23
N SER A 1132 -24.99 13.59 5.60
CA SER A 1132 -24.01 13.33 6.67
C SER A 1132 -24.69 13.22 8.04
N GLU A 1133 -23.98 12.72 9.07
CA GLU A 1133 -24.53 12.72 10.44
C GLU A 1133 -24.83 14.14 10.95
N GLU A 1134 -24.01 15.12 10.57
CA GLU A 1134 -24.24 16.54 10.91
C GLU A 1134 -25.51 17.08 10.24
N GLU A 1135 -25.69 16.84 8.95
CA GLU A 1135 -26.91 17.25 8.22
C GLU A 1135 -28.16 16.55 8.75
N LEU A 1136 -28.05 15.26 9.12
CA LEU A 1136 -29.15 14.50 9.73
C LEU A 1136 -29.51 15.07 11.11
N LYS A 1137 -28.51 15.41 11.93
CA LYS A 1137 -28.70 16.07 13.22
C LYS A 1137 -29.40 17.43 13.06
N GLU A 1138 -28.97 18.25 12.10
CA GLU A 1138 -29.63 19.53 11.79
C GLU A 1138 -31.09 19.35 11.40
N LEU A 1139 -31.42 18.28 10.66
CA LEU A 1139 -32.80 17.95 10.30
C LEU A 1139 -33.62 17.58 11.54
N TYR A 1140 -33.11 16.71 12.41
CA TYR A 1140 -33.77 16.39 13.69
C TYR A 1140 -34.02 17.66 14.53
N GLU A 1141 -33.05 18.57 14.62
CA GLU A 1141 -33.21 19.84 15.34
C GLU A 1141 -34.24 20.80 14.70
N LYS A 1142 -34.52 20.65 13.40
CA LYS A 1142 -35.43 21.50 12.64
C LYS A 1142 -36.87 20.99 12.61
N VAL A 1143 -37.08 19.68 12.50
CA VAL A 1143 -38.42 19.13 12.29
C VAL A 1143 -39.25 19.12 13.57
N ARG A 1144 -40.58 19.10 13.39
CA ARG A 1144 -41.52 19.05 14.52
C ARG A 1144 -41.95 17.62 14.86
N LEU A 1145 -42.02 16.73 13.87
CA LEU A 1145 -42.55 15.39 14.08
C LEU A 1145 -41.79 14.37 13.24
N VAL A 1146 -41.49 13.22 13.82
CA VAL A 1146 -40.90 12.07 13.10
C VAL A 1146 -41.97 10.99 12.92
N VAL A 1147 -42.05 10.41 11.72
CA VAL A 1147 -43.02 9.37 11.37
C VAL A 1147 -42.32 8.05 11.04
N VAL A 1148 -42.79 6.95 11.63
CA VAL A 1148 -42.28 5.60 11.38
C VAL A 1148 -43.43 4.60 11.13
N PRO A 1149 -44.05 4.60 9.94
CA PRO A 1149 -45.25 3.83 9.60
C PRO A 1149 -44.91 2.42 9.07
N LEU A 1150 -44.18 1.61 9.85
CA LEU A 1150 -43.75 0.28 9.43
C LEU A 1150 -44.90 -0.74 9.46
N ARG A 1151 -45.10 -1.50 8.38
CA ARG A 1151 -46.13 -2.56 8.33
C ARG A 1151 -45.61 -3.95 8.72
N TYR A 1152 -44.32 -4.20 8.53
CA TYR A 1152 -43.66 -5.46 8.86
C TYR A 1152 -42.18 -5.22 9.20
N GLY A 1153 -41.57 -6.18 9.89
CA GLY A 1153 -40.19 -6.12 10.37
C GLY A 1153 -39.99 -7.00 11.61
N ALA A 1154 -38.77 -7.05 12.12
CA ALA A 1154 -38.43 -7.70 13.39
C ALA A 1154 -37.34 -6.87 14.11
N GLY A 1155 -37.19 -7.06 15.42
CA GLY A 1155 -36.15 -6.42 16.24
C GLY A 1155 -36.35 -4.93 16.54
N VAL A 1156 -35.47 -4.36 17.36
CA VAL A 1156 -35.53 -2.94 17.78
C VAL A 1156 -35.22 -2.00 16.61
N LYS A 1157 -36.06 -0.98 16.39
CA LYS A 1157 -35.88 -0.03 15.28
C LYS A 1157 -35.01 1.15 15.69
N GLY A 1158 -33.75 1.14 15.26
CA GLY A 1158 -32.78 2.20 15.57
C GLY A 1158 -33.22 3.62 15.21
N LYS A 1159 -33.96 3.80 14.12
CA LYS A 1159 -34.52 5.11 13.73
C LYS A 1159 -35.50 5.71 14.75
N VAL A 1160 -36.21 4.86 15.49
CA VAL A 1160 -37.10 5.32 16.57
C VAL A 1160 -36.25 5.77 17.75
N ILE A 1161 -35.27 4.95 18.17
CA ILE A 1161 -34.35 5.31 19.26
C ILE A 1161 -33.54 6.57 18.94
N GLU A 1162 -33.09 6.74 17.70
CA GLU A 1162 -32.35 7.92 17.25
C GLU A 1162 -33.22 9.19 17.30
N ALA A 1163 -34.48 9.13 16.84
CA ALA A 1163 -35.41 10.24 16.97
C ALA A 1163 -35.70 10.60 18.44
N LEU A 1164 -35.87 9.58 19.30
CA LEU A 1164 -36.05 9.79 20.73
C LEU A 1164 -34.79 10.41 21.39
N TYR A 1165 -33.59 10.03 20.93
CA TYR A 1165 -32.33 10.60 21.42
C TYR A 1165 -32.21 12.10 21.10
N TYR A 1166 -32.65 12.52 19.91
CA TYR A 1166 -32.77 13.94 19.55
C TYR A 1166 -33.99 14.63 20.16
N ARG A 1167 -34.77 13.90 20.98
CA ARG A 1167 -35.97 14.35 21.70
C ARG A 1167 -37.07 14.85 20.77
N ASP A 1168 -37.15 14.28 19.58
CA ASP A 1168 -38.22 14.58 18.63
C ASP A 1168 -39.46 13.73 18.92
N PRO A 1169 -40.66 14.33 18.93
CA PRO A 1169 -41.90 13.57 19.03
C PRO A 1169 -42.04 12.57 17.88
N VAL A 1170 -42.37 11.32 18.22
CA VAL A 1170 -42.47 10.20 17.26
C VAL A 1170 -43.89 9.66 17.21
N ILE A 1171 -44.40 9.45 16.00
CA ILE A 1171 -45.57 8.60 15.75
C ILE A 1171 -45.16 7.37 14.93
N THR A 1172 -45.55 6.19 15.38
CA THR A 1172 -45.15 4.92 14.79
C THR A 1172 -46.26 3.86 14.88
N THR A 1173 -46.07 2.73 14.21
CA THR A 1173 -46.93 1.53 14.33
C THR A 1173 -46.42 0.62 15.45
N ALA A 1174 -47.21 -0.37 15.87
CA ALA A 1174 -46.79 -1.38 16.84
C ALA A 1174 -45.53 -2.14 16.37
N VAL A 1175 -45.38 -2.33 15.06
CA VAL A 1175 -44.19 -2.93 14.44
C VAL A 1175 -42.96 -2.02 14.54
N GLY A 1176 -43.16 -0.69 14.46
CA GLY A 1176 -42.09 0.28 14.66
C GLY A 1176 -41.67 0.42 16.13
N ALA A 1177 -42.60 0.22 17.06
CA ALA A 1177 -42.36 0.22 18.51
C ALA A 1177 -41.86 -1.13 19.07
N GLU A 1178 -41.70 -2.17 18.23
CA GLU A 1178 -41.27 -3.51 18.67
C GLU A 1178 -39.94 -3.45 19.44
N GLY A 1179 -39.94 -3.98 20.67
CA GLY A 1179 -38.79 -4.00 21.56
C GLY A 1179 -38.45 -2.67 22.25
N ILE A 1180 -39.28 -1.63 22.09
CA ILE A 1180 -39.11 -0.31 22.73
C ILE A 1180 -40.22 -0.12 23.76
N ASP A 1181 -39.86 0.02 25.04
CA ASP A 1181 -40.82 0.21 26.14
C ASP A 1181 -41.41 1.62 26.12
N ASN A 1182 -42.72 1.77 25.83
CA ASN A 1182 -43.40 3.07 25.81
C ASN A 1182 -43.95 3.54 27.17
N SER A 1183 -43.38 3.07 28.29
CA SER A 1183 -43.85 3.39 29.64
C SER A 1183 -43.87 4.88 29.99
N HIS A 1184 -43.09 5.71 29.29
CA HIS A 1184 -43.01 7.15 29.54
C HIS A 1184 -43.98 7.96 28.65
N ASN A 1185 -44.76 7.31 27.77
CA ASN A 1185 -45.54 7.96 26.70
C ASN A 1185 -44.67 8.78 25.74
N GLN A 1186 -43.45 8.32 25.47
CA GLN A 1186 -42.48 9.02 24.64
C GLN A 1186 -42.73 8.90 23.13
N MET A 1187 -43.66 8.05 22.70
CA MET A 1187 -44.10 7.95 21.31
C MET A 1187 -45.59 7.61 21.23
N LEU A 1188 -46.23 8.01 20.13
CA LEU A 1188 -47.61 7.65 19.82
C LEU A 1188 -47.64 6.42 18.91
N VAL A 1189 -48.32 5.36 19.35
CA VAL A 1189 -48.51 4.13 18.56
C VAL A 1189 -49.90 4.13 17.92
N ALA A 1190 -49.95 4.01 16.59
CA ALA A 1190 -51.18 3.88 15.81
C ALA A 1190 -50.94 2.91 14.63
N ASP A 1191 -51.78 1.88 14.49
CA ASP A 1191 -51.63 0.87 13.43
C ASP A 1191 -52.53 1.13 12.22
N GLU A 1192 -53.74 1.63 12.45
CA GLU A 1192 -54.72 1.88 11.39
C GLU A 1192 -54.49 3.26 10.73
N PRO A 1193 -54.65 3.39 9.39
CA PRO A 1193 -54.41 4.65 8.68
C PRO A 1193 -55.15 5.86 9.25
N ASP A 1194 -56.44 5.72 9.54
CA ASP A 1194 -57.26 6.85 10.01
C ASP A 1194 -56.85 7.30 11.42
N ASP A 1195 -56.45 6.35 12.29
CA ASP A 1195 -55.89 6.64 13.60
C ASP A 1195 -54.51 7.31 13.48
N PHE A 1196 -53.68 6.85 12.56
CA PHE A 1196 -52.37 7.45 12.28
C PHE A 1196 -52.50 8.89 11.78
N ILE A 1197 -53.39 9.14 10.81
CA ILE A 1197 -53.67 10.49 10.28
C ILE A 1197 -54.17 11.40 11.40
N THR A 1198 -55.17 10.93 12.17
CA THR A 1198 -55.76 11.70 13.27
C THR A 1198 -54.71 12.02 14.34
N GLY A 1199 -53.91 11.02 14.70
CA GLY A 1199 -52.81 11.16 15.65
C GLY A 1199 -51.76 12.16 15.18
N CYS A 1200 -51.33 12.06 13.92
CA CYS A 1200 -50.33 12.92 13.30
C CYS A 1200 -50.79 14.39 13.27
N VAL A 1201 -52.02 14.65 12.80
CA VAL A 1201 -52.59 16.01 12.75
C VAL A 1201 -52.83 16.58 14.15
N ARG A 1202 -53.36 15.78 15.08
CA ARG A 1202 -53.57 16.22 16.48
C ARG A 1202 -52.24 16.59 17.13
N LEU A 1203 -51.26 15.69 17.07
CA LEU A 1203 -49.96 15.87 17.70
C LEU A 1203 -49.20 17.05 17.10
N TYR A 1204 -49.24 17.25 15.78
CA TYR A 1204 -48.57 18.38 15.13
C TYR A 1204 -49.09 19.76 15.58
N ASN A 1205 -50.38 19.84 15.95
CA ASN A 1205 -51.03 21.09 16.38
C ASN A 1205 -51.03 21.29 17.91
N ASP A 1206 -50.90 20.22 18.69
CA ASP A 1206 -50.88 20.26 20.15
C ASP A 1206 -49.46 20.48 20.68
N LYS A 1207 -49.11 21.75 20.88
CA LYS A 1207 -47.78 22.18 21.32
C LYS A 1207 -47.38 21.63 22.69
N GLU A 1208 -48.34 21.48 23.61
CA GLU A 1208 -48.03 20.97 24.95
C GLU A 1208 -47.82 19.45 24.89
N ALA A 1209 -48.63 18.72 24.12
CA ALA A 1209 -48.40 17.29 23.90
C ALA A 1209 -47.03 17.01 23.25
N LEU A 1210 -46.57 17.84 22.30
CA LEU A 1210 -45.23 17.71 21.71
C LEU A 1210 -44.11 17.92 22.75
N LYS A 1211 -44.23 18.94 23.61
CA LYS A 1211 -43.23 19.21 24.67
C LYS A 1211 -43.19 18.09 25.70
N ASP A 1212 -44.34 17.60 26.13
CA ASP A 1212 -44.43 16.51 27.11
C ASP A 1212 -43.85 15.20 26.53
N MET A 1213 -44.14 14.89 25.26
CA MET A 1213 -43.56 13.74 24.57
C MET A 1213 -42.03 13.88 24.40
N SER A 1214 -41.54 15.07 24.07
CA SER A 1214 -40.11 15.35 23.99
C SER A 1214 -39.39 15.18 25.34
N ARG A 1215 -40.01 15.64 26.44
CA ARG A 1215 -39.49 15.43 27.80
C ARG A 1215 -39.43 13.94 28.15
N ALA A 1216 -40.53 13.22 27.88
CA ALA A 1216 -40.60 11.77 28.09
C ALA A 1216 -39.56 11.00 27.25
N ALA A 1217 -39.31 11.43 26.01
CA ALA A 1217 -38.27 10.85 25.16
C ALA A 1217 -36.87 11.03 25.77
N GLY A 1218 -36.55 12.25 26.22
CA GLY A 1218 -35.29 12.53 26.91
C GLY A 1218 -35.10 11.66 28.16
N GLU A 1219 -36.12 11.58 29.02
CA GLU A 1219 -36.09 10.75 30.23
C GLU A 1219 -35.92 9.26 29.90
N TYR A 1220 -36.63 8.75 28.89
CA TYR A 1220 -36.51 7.37 28.45
C TYR A 1220 -35.09 7.03 27.98
N VAL A 1221 -34.52 7.84 27.08
CA VAL A 1221 -33.21 7.55 26.49
C VAL A 1221 -32.09 7.70 27.53
N GLU A 1222 -32.14 8.72 28.40
CA GLU A 1222 -31.18 8.87 29.51
C GLU A 1222 -31.23 7.68 30.48
N ASN A 1223 -32.43 7.18 30.79
CA ASN A 1223 -32.60 6.07 31.74
C ASN A 1223 -32.33 4.67 31.16
N LYS A 1224 -32.38 4.49 29.83
CA LYS A 1224 -32.29 3.17 29.18
C LYS A 1224 -31.11 2.99 28.23
N HIS A 1225 -30.63 4.07 27.62
CA HIS A 1225 -29.61 4.05 26.56
C HIS A 1225 -28.33 4.82 26.93
N SER A 1226 -28.22 5.34 28.17
CA SER A 1226 -26.95 5.86 28.68
C SER A 1226 -25.92 4.76 28.91
N VAL A 1227 -24.64 5.11 28.81
CA VAL A 1227 -23.52 4.22 29.13
C VAL A 1227 -23.69 3.62 30.53
N GLU A 1228 -24.21 4.36 31.52
CA GLU A 1228 -24.53 3.88 32.86
C GLU A 1228 -25.64 2.84 32.85
N ALA A 1229 -26.78 3.14 32.22
CA ALA A 1229 -27.92 2.24 32.18
C ALA A 1229 -27.59 0.92 31.48
N VAL A 1230 -26.88 0.99 30.35
CA VAL A 1230 -26.47 -0.20 29.59
C VAL A 1230 -25.41 -0.99 30.35
N TRP A 1231 -24.45 -0.31 30.98
CA TRP A 1231 -23.44 -0.98 31.79
C TRP A 1231 -24.04 -1.73 32.98
N GLU A 1232 -25.01 -1.16 33.70
CA GLU A 1232 -25.69 -1.86 34.80
C GLU A 1232 -26.36 -3.16 34.34
N ILE A 1233 -26.83 -3.22 33.08
CA ILE A 1233 -27.40 -4.44 32.51
C ILE A 1233 -26.32 -5.49 32.33
N ILE A 1234 -25.16 -5.16 31.74
CA ILE A 1234 -24.18 -6.16 31.28
C ILE A 1234 -22.98 -6.36 32.21
N ARG A 1235 -22.73 -5.49 33.19
CA ARG A 1235 -21.46 -5.46 33.96
C ARG A 1235 -21.10 -6.78 34.65
N GLU A 1236 -22.09 -7.56 35.06
CA GLU A 1236 -21.87 -8.84 35.75
C GLU A 1236 -21.33 -9.92 34.80
N ASP A 1237 -21.50 -9.72 33.50
CA ASP A 1237 -21.03 -10.60 32.46
C ASP A 1237 -19.58 -10.29 32.02
N PHE A 1238 -18.98 -9.20 32.52
CA PHE A 1238 -17.67 -8.71 32.12
C PHE A 1238 -16.67 -8.57 33.25
#